data_AF-A0A1A0WV65-F1
#
_entry.id   AF-A0A1A0WV65-F1
#
_cell.length_a   1.000
_cell.length_b   1.000
_cell.length_c   1.000
_cell.angle_alpha   90.00
_cell.angle_beta   90.00
_cell.angle_gamma   90.00
#
_symmetry.space_group_name_H-M   'P 1'
#
loop_
_entity.id
_entity.type
_entity.pdbx_description
1 polymer ?
#
loop_
_entity_poly.entity_id
_entity_poly.type
_entity_poly.pdbx_seq_one_letter_code
_entity_poly.pdbx_strand_id
1 'polypeptide(L)'
;MTAAADGAGRAGAAVLLGRAVAFEQSLPNALLQVLLLHLGDGSTTVASQHVSTLRLALGLEAGEMPTPPALADAVVSLVAEMSTRAPVVIVVDDLQHADQSSKDVLDALVMARLPRVAVVATAPAHTQCGLGSCTVIDVVPLVDDAASKLLSLAHPNMALEVQRRILALAEGNPLALRAVPAELRHDHLDGSAALPPVLPMSTVLRDRLFPNMPELPGVTRRLLLMHALAPDIPVNDLLAALGSRTYSDVVTPALDAGVVEVSVFDGEATPAEPQRIRFTRALFGSALMSTATDDERSATYRSLARVTYISAGIESDLSESDLSTGRTRFDDALAARLEVAAEADLCTGEWRSGLDRLQRAVELTGDRGERHRRLARATQVAARVDREVAAQMFVGMQTGQRHFENSITDALAASAVIVIDDDGDVDTAYRMLMDAFERTAPHDSDDPVVLEAVEALRELCWLGGRAELWDGYRRVVDEVAPEASSALGLVAALWRGPSTLSAVQRTTLDALIAGLSVDQSPLWIGEVAEMAATFDRIDECRAVLDELIDGIDTCRDVTSRPSIAAVWAMLLLAQDAFHRGNWSTTTELARQAKAVCGVDGHDHLGWLADYLLGMVAAVRGEVDLVEQLAARMRAWAIPRRAFVLIRFAEHLWTLVAGGRGDVGSVYIHATAVSPVGRLGPYVSMSGMIALDLVRSATRTGRDDDARAHVAAIEEAQIGRISSRLDLIALACRAMISGDDSGRLFEEALALPGADQWVFEYARIQYTYGMELRRNQELVAARRQLRAALSTFVELGATPWAARAEAELDATAPTRNVAAADSELTAYERRIAEMAAAGLTNKTVAERLDISHRTVGNHLYRIYAKLGVTSRVELRDVLAVSKPRTGSPAGRLVR
;
A
#
# COMPACT_ATOMS: atom_id res chain seq x y z
N MET A 1 35.40 -15.29 -27.21
CA MET A 1 36.67 -15.79 -26.63
C MET A 1 36.73 -17.31 -26.51
N THR A 2 35.72 -17.99 -25.96
CA THR A 2 35.69 -19.47 -25.85
C THR A 2 35.94 -20.20 -27.18
N ALA A 3 35.33 -19.74 -28.28
CA ALA A 3 35.56 -20.34 -29.60
C ALA A 3 37.02 -20.19 -30.10
N ALA A 4 37.71 -19.11 -29.73
CA ALA A 4 39.12 -18.90 -30.06
C ALA A 4 40.02 -19.82 -29.21
N ALA A 5 39.72 -19.96 -27.92
CA ALA A 5 40.36 -20.94 -27.04
C ALA A 5 40.18 -22.37 -27.55
N ASP A 6 38.96 -22.79 -27.88
CA ASP A 6 38.67 -24.12 -28.41
C ASP A 6 39.34 -24.36 -29.77
N GLY A 7 39.39 -23.35 -30.63
CA GLY A 7 40.07 -23.40 -31.92
C GLY A 7 41.57 -23.60 -31.77
N ALA A 8 42.20 -22.86 -30.86
CA ALA A 8 43.61 -23.00 -30.53
C ALA A 8 43.92 -24.37 -29.92
N GLY A 9 43.06 -24.85 -29.01
CA GLY A 9 43.18 -26.19 -28.43
C GLY A 9 43.08 -27.30 -29.47
N ARG A 10 42.12 -27.23 -30.40
CA ARG A 10 42.00 -28.18 -31.53
C ARG A 10 43.21 -28.14 -32.47
N ALA A 11 43.87 -26.99 -32.59
CA ALA A 11 45.11 -26.84 -33.36
C ALA A 11 46.36 -27.32 -32.60
N GLY A 12 46.21 -27.87 -31.39
CA GLY A 12 47.30 -28.41 -30.57
C GLY A 12 48.08 -27.37 -29.77
N ALA A 13 47.52 -26.16 -29.58
CA ALA A 13 48.11 -25.14 -28.72
C ALA A 13 47.74 -25.36 -27.25
N ALA A 14 48.65 -25.02 -26.34
CA ALA A 14 48.35 -24.85 -24.93
C ALA A 14 47.64 -23.51 -24.73
N VAL A 15 46.44 -23.53 -24.16
CA VAL A 15 45.60 -22.33 -24.02
C VAL A 15 45.54 -21.90 -22.56
N LEU A 16 45.92 -20.66 -22.29
CA LEU A 16 45.73 -20.01 -20.99
C LEU A 16 44.57 -19.03 -21.13
N LEU A 17 43.46 -19.30 -20.44
CA LEU A 17 42.24 -18.50 -20.52
C LEU A 17 42.01 -17.78 -19.19
N GLY A 18 41.83 -16.46 -19.26
CA GLY A 18 41.48 -15.63 -18.12
C GLY A 18 40.40 -14.63 -18.49
N ARG A 19 39.55 -14.31 -17.53
CA ARG A 19 38.57 -13.22 -17.65
C ARG A 19 38.86 -12.22 -16.53
N ALA A 20 39.03 -10.95 -16.90
CA ALA A 20 39.20 -9.91 -15.91
C ALA A 20 37.83 -9.42 -15.41
N VAL A 21 37.72 -9.23 -14.10
CA VAL A 21 36.49 -8.81 -13.43
C VAL A 21 36.71 -7.45 -12.76
N ALA A 22 35.75 -6.53 -12.89
CA ALA A 22 35.88 -5.16 -12.39
C ALA A 22 36.25 -5.07 -10.90
N PHE A 23 35.67 -5.95 -10.07
CA PHE A 23 35.95 -6.01 -8.63
C PHE A 23 37.39 -6.44 -8.30
N GLU A 24 38.04 -7.19 -9.20
CA GLU A 24 39.39 -7.71 -9.01
C GLU A 24 40.47 -6.72 -9.44
N GLN A 25 40.10 -5.59 -10.03
CA GLN A 25 41.04 -4.60 -10.56
C GLN A 25 41.97 -4.01 -9.48
N SER A 26 41.52 -3.96 -8.22
CA SER A 26 42.32 -3.50 -7.06
C SER A 26 43.14 -4.61 -6.40
N LEU A 27 42.97 -5.86 -6.82
CA LEU A 27 43.69 -7.01 -6.25
C LEU A 27 44.94 -7.31 -7.09
N PRO A 28 46.16 -7.19 -6.53
CA PRO A 28 47.37 -7.45 -7.28
C PRO A 28 47.41 -8.88 -7.82
N ASN A 29 47.74 -9.04 -9.10
CA ASN A 29 47.94 -10.32 -9.79
C ASN A 29 46.69 -11.20 -9.93
N ALA A 30 45.48 -10.64 -9.77
CA ALA A 30 44.24 -11.41 -9.84
C ALA A 30 44.04 -12.11 -11.19
N LEU A 31 44.21 -11.41 -12.31
CA LEU A 31 44.12 -12.03 -13.63
C LEU A 31 45.23 -13.06 -13.84
N LEU A 32 46.44 -12.76 -13.39
CA LEU A 32 47.59 -13.66 -13.50
C LEU A 32 47.37 -14.97 -12.73
N GLN A 33 46.74 -14.91 -11.55
CA GLN A 33 46.35 -16.10 -10.79
C GLN A 33 45.44 -17.01 -11.60
N VAL A 34 44.41 -16.45 -12.25
CA VAL A 34 43.47 -17.22 -13.11
C VAL A 34 44.19 -17.85 -14.31
N LEU A 35 45.08 -17.10 -14.96
CA LEU A 35 45.84 -17.59 -16.12
C LEU A 35 46.79 -18.74 -15.76
N LEU A 36 47.37 -18.71 -14.56
CA LEU A 36 48.37 -19.69 -14.11
C LEU A 36 47.76 -20.84 -13.29
N LEU A 37 46.51 -20.72 -12.83
CA LEU A 37 45.77 -21.75 -12.06
C LEU A 37 45.66 -23.10 -12.81
N HIS A 38 45.63 -23.08 -14.14
CA HIS A 38 45.54 -24.27 -14.99
C HIS A 38 46.88 -24.98 -15.20
N LEU A 39 47.99 -24.44 -14.67
CA LEU A 39 49.33 -25.03 -14.71
C LEU A 39 49.56 -25.94 -13.49
N GLY A 40 48.68 -26.93 -13.28
CA GLY A 40 48.87 -27.91 -12.19
C GLY A 40 50.03 -28.87 -12.48
N ASP A 41 50.95 -29.04 -11.51
CA ASP A 41 52.02 -30.04 -11.29
C ASP A 41 52.78 -30.66 -12.50
N GLY A 42 52.64 -30.11 -13.70
CA GLY A 42 53.27 -30.60 -14.91
C GLY A 42 54.71 -30.11 -15.03
N SER A 43 55.68 -30.94 -14.63
CA SER A 43 57.12 -30.92 -14.98
C SER A 43 57.60 -29.69 -15.78
N THR A 44 57.79 -28.55 -15.11
CA THR A 44 58.47 -27.39 -15.67
C THR A 44 59.93 -27.40 -15.22
N THR A 45 60.85 -27.50 -16.17
CA THR A 45 62.31 -27.33 -16.03
C THR A 45 62.70 -25.86 -15.79
N VAL A 46 61.82 -25.10 -15.15
CA VAL A 46 62.03 -23.68 -14.83
C VAL A 46 62.94 -23.60 -13.59
N ALA A 47 63.83 -22.61 -13.54
CA ALA A 47 64.74 -22.43 -12.43
C ALA A 47 63.98 -22.34 -11.09
N SER A 48 64.49 -22.99 -10.05
CA SER A 48 63.83 -23.07 -8.74
C SER A 48 63.47 -21.70 -8.14
N GLN A 49 64.27 -20.68 -8.45
CA GLN A 49 64.04 -19.29 -8.04
C GLN A 49 62.79 -18.68 -8.70
N HIS A 50 62.54 -18.96 -9.98
CA HIS A 50 61.33 -18.50 -10.68
C HIS A 50 60.08 -19.27 -10.21
N VAL A 51 60.21 -20.55 -9.89
CA VAL A 51 59.12 -21.36 -9.31
C VAL A 51 58.67 -20.81 -7.96
N SER A 52 59.61 -20.48 -7.07
CA SER A 52 59.29 -19.85 -5.77
C SER A 52 58.66 -18.46 -5.96
N THR A 53 59.17 -17.66 -6.90
CA THR A 53 58.62 -16.34 -7.24
C THR A 53 57.15 -16.43 -7.69
N LEU A 54 56.83 -17.40 -8.55
CA LEU A 54 55.46 -17.64 -9.01
C LEU A 54 54.55 -18.13 -7.88
N ARG A 55 55.03 -19.06 -7.03
CA ARG A 55 54.23 -19.58 -5.90
C ARG A 55 53.90 -18.51 -4.87
N LEU A 56 54.82 -17.58 -4.60
CA LEU A 56 54.57 -16.41 -3.76
C LEU A 56 53.54 -15.46 -4.39
N ALA A 57 53.64 -15.15 -5.69
CA ALA A 57 52.69 -14.29 -6.39
C ALA A 57 51.28 -14.89 -6.52
N LEU A 58 51.17 -16.22 -6.54
CA LEU A 58 49.92 -16.98 -6.59
C LEU A 58 49.29 -17.22 -5.20
N GLY A 59 49.95 -16.78 -4.12
CA GLY A 59 49.48 -17.03 -2.75
C GLY A 59 49.59 -18.49 -2.29
N LEU A 60 50.37 -19.32 -3.00
CA LEU A 60 50.62 -20.72 -2.66
C LEU A 60 51.72 -20.91 -1.61
N GLU A 61 52.49 -19.85 -1.34
CA GLU A 61 53.52 -19.77 -0.30
C GLU A 61 53.40 -18.43 0.44
N ALA A 62 53.71 -18.41 1.75
CA ALA A 62 53.72 -17.19 2.54
C ALA A 62 55.11 -16.53 2.51
N GLY A 63 55.18 -15.24 2.19
CA GLY A 63 56.43 -14.48 2.13
C GLY A 63 56.25 -13.05 1.63
N GLU A 64 57.36 -12.34 1.42
CA GLU A 64 57.37 -11.00 0.83
C GLU A 64 56.99 -11.07 -0.65
N MET A 65 56.08 -10.20 -1.10
CA MET A 65 55.61 -10.21 -2.49
C MET A 65 56.75 -9.89 -3.46
N PRO A 66 56.91 -10.66 -4.54
CA PRO A 66 57.98 -10.41 -5.50
C PRO A 66 57.81 -9.07 -6.19
N THR A 67 58.94 -8.42 -6.52
CA THR A 67 58.92 -7.16 -7.28
C THR A 67 58.32 -7.39 -8.68
N PRO A 68 57.60 -6.39 -9.26
CA PRO A 68 56.98 -6.54 -10.58
C PRO A 68 57.92 -7.04 -11.70
N PRO A 69 59.19 -6.57 -11.79
CA PRO A 69 60.13 -7.08 -12.80
C PRO A 69 60.52 -8.55 -12.58
N ALA A 70 60.68 -8.98 -11.33
CA ALA A 70 61.02 -10.37 -11.01
C ALA A 70 59.86 -11.33 -11.32
N LEU A 71 58.62 -10.88 -11.09
CA LEU A 71 57.42 -11.63 -11.45
C LEU A 71 57.25 -11.74 -12.97
N ALA A 72 57.43 -10.63 -13.70
CA ALA A 72 57.39 -10.61 -15.16
C ALA A 72 58.43 -11.56 -15.78
N ASP A 73 59.69 -11.52 -15.31
CA ASP A 73 60.76 -12.40 -15.78
C ASP A 73 60.45 -13.89 -15.54
N ALA A 74 59.88 -14.22 -14.36
CA ALA A 74 59.48 -15.59 -14.04
C ALA A 74 58.35 -16.11 -14.95
N VAL A 75 57.35 -15.27 -15.24
CA VAL A 75 56.22 -15.63 -16.12
C VAL A 75 56.68 -15.74 -17.58
N VAL A 76 57.52 -14.82 -18.06
CA VAL A 76 58.10 -14.89 -19.41
C VAL A 76 58.92 -16.17 -19.58
N SER A 77 59.75 -16.51 -18.59
CA SER A 77 60.56 -17.74 -18.60
C SER A 77 59.70 -19.01 -18.64
N LEU A 78 58.60 -19.03 -17.86
CA LEU A 78 57.64 -20.13 -17.84
C LEU A 78 56.95 -20.31 -19.20
N VAL A 79 56.43 -19.22 -19.78
CA VAL A 79 55.74 -19.26 -21.08
C VAL A 79 56.72 -19.62 -22.21
N ALA A 80 57.97 -19.15 -22.14
CA ALA A 80 59.03 -19.52 -23.08
C ALA A 80 59.29 -21.03 -23.06
N GLU A 81 59.42 -21.64 -21.87
CA GLU A 81 59.58 -23.09 -21.74
C GLU A 81 58.37 -23.84 -22.29
N MET A 82 57.14 -23.41 -21.98
CA MET A 82 55.92 -24.01 -22.53
C MET A 82 55.90 -23.98 -24.07
N SER A 83 56.32 -22.85 -24.65
CA SER A 83 56.35 -22.63 -26.11
C SER A 83 57.29 -23.59 -26.85
N THR A 84 58.26 -24.22 -26.16
CA THR A 84 59.13 -25.25 -26.75
C THR A 84 58.34 -26.53 -27.07
N ARG A 85 57.38 -26.89 -26.21
CA ARG A 85 56.63 -28.15 -26.29
C ARG A 85 55.41 -28.02 -27.21
N ALA A 86 54.66 -26.94 -27.08
CA ALA A 86 53.50 -26.64 -27.91
C ALA A 86 53.35 -25.12 -28.09
N PRO A 87 52.72 -24.62 -29.15
CA PRO A 87 52.38 -23.21 -29.25
C PRO A 87 51.50 -22.79 -28.05
N VAL A 88 51.70 -21.59 -27.51
CA VAL A 88 50.92 -21.08 -26.37
C VAL A 88 50.01 -19.95 -26.83
N VAL A 89 48.74 -20.01 -26.49
CA VAL A 89 47.76 -18.94 -26.76
C VAL A 89 47.18 -18.46 -25.44
N ILE A 90 47.41 -17.19 -25.12
CA ILE A 90 46.85 -16.51 -23.94
C ILE A 90 45.62 -15.75 -24.39
N VAL A 91 44.47 -16.05 -23.81
CA VAL A 91 43.16 -15.49 -24.15
C VAL A 91 42.65 -14.73 -22.93
N VAL A 92 42.50 -13.42 -23.05
CA VAL A 92 42.05 -12.53 -21.97
C VAL A 92 40.72 -11.85 -22.34
N ASP A 93 39.65 -12.21 -21.64
CA ASP A 93 38.36 -11.56 -21.79
C ASP A 93 38.29 -10.31 -20.88
N ASP A 94 37.66 -9.25 -21.37
CA ASP A 94 37.45 -7.97 -20.65
C ASP A 94 38.72 -7.29 -20.06
N LEU A 95 39.81 -7.18 -20.84
CA LEU A 95 41.13 -6.69 -20.40
C LEU A 95 41.13 -5.34 -19.67
N GLN A 96 40.17 -4.46 -19.95
CA GLN A 96 40.01 -3.16 -19.28
C GLN A 96 39.93 -3.32 -17.75
N HIS A 97 39.33 -4.40 -17.27
CA HIS A 97 39.13 -4.67 -15.85
C HIS A 97 40.32 -5.36 -15.17
N ALA A 98 41.39 -5.69 -15.90
CA ALA A 98 42.53 -6.37 -15.30
C ALA A 98 43.31 -5.45 -14.36
N ASP A 99 43.87 -6.04 -13.30
CA ASP A 99 44.75 -5.36 -12.36
C ASP A 99 46.07 -4.90 -13.04
N GLN A 100 46.67 -3.84 -12.49
CA GLN A 100 47.83 -3.21 -13.13
C GLN A 100 49.04 -4.15 -13.20
N SER A 101 49.30 -4.96 -12.16
CA SER A 101 50.48 -5.84 -12.16
C SER A 101 50.34 -6.99 -13.16
N SER A 102 49.14 -7.53 -13.36
CA SER A 102 48.87 -8.48 -14.46
C SER A 102 49.02 -7.84 -15.84
N LYS A 103 48.59 -6.58 -16.02
CA LYS A 103 48.80 -5.83 -17.28
C LYS A 103 50.29 -5.65 -17.58
N ASP A 104 51.10 -5.31 -16.58
CA ASP A 104 52.55 -5.14 -16.71
C ASP A 104 53.25 -6.45 -17.12
N VAL A 105 52.81 -7.59 -16.57
CA VAL A 105 53.33 -8.92 -16.93
C VAL A 105 52.93 -9.32 -18.36
N LEU A 106 51.68 -9.05 -18.76
CA LEU A 106 51.23 -9.27 -20.14
C LEU A 106 52.00 -8.40 -21.13
N ASP A 107 52.31 -7.15 -20.78
CA ASP A 107 53.14 -6.29 -21.61
C ASP A 107 54.57 -6.83 -21.74
N ALA A 108 55.17 -7.29 -20.63
CA ALA A 108 56.48 -7.93 -20.65
C ALA A 108 56.52 -9.18 -21.55
N LEU A 109 55.46 -10.00 -21.55
CA LEU A 109 55.30 -11.16 -22.44
C LEU A 109 55.24 -10.76 -23.92
N VAL A 110 54.49 -9.71 -24.25
CA VAL A 110 54.39 -9.18 -25.63
C VAL A 110 55.75 -8.60 -26.06
N MET A 111 56.42 -7.87 -25.18
CA MET A 111 57.72 -7.24 -25.45
C MET A 111 58.87 -8.25 -25.58
N ALA A 112 58.78 -9.40 -24.91
CA ALA A 112 59.75 -10.49 -25.02
C ALA A 112 59.76 -11.18 -26.40
N ARG A 113 58.71 -11.02 -27.22
CA ARG A 113 58.59 -11.55 -28.60
C ARG A 113 58.94 -13.03 -28.73
N LEU A 114 58.43 -13.84 -27.80
CA LEU A 114 58.70 -15.28 -27.77
C LEU A 114 58.14 -15.99 -29.03
N PRO A 115 58.88 -16.94 -29.61
CA PRO A 115 58.40 -17.71 -30.75
C PRO A 115 57.24 -18.64 -30.31
N ARG A 116 56.23 -18.82 -31.17
CA ARG A 116 55.07 -19.71 -30.93
C ARG A 116 54.19 -19.29 -29.74
N VAL A 117 54.17 -18.01 -29.38
CA VAL A 117 53.27 -17.45 -28.35
C VAL A 117 52.37 -16.38 -28.98
N ALA A 118 51.08 -16.40 -28.65
CA ALA A 118 50.11 -15.38 -29.06
C ALA A 118 49.25 -14.93 -27.88
N VAL A 119 48.94 -13.63 -27.82
CA VAL A 119 48.00 -13.05 -26.85
C VAL A 119 46.81 -12.48 -27.60
N VAL A 120 45.60 -12.88 -27.22
CA VAL A 120 44.34 -12.38 -27.75
C VAL A 120 43.54 -11.80 -26.59
N ALA A 121 43.12 -10.56 -26.70
CA ALA A 121 42.34 -9.90 -25.67
C ALA A 121 41.12 -9.18 -26.24
N THR A 122 40.09 -8.99 -25.43
CA THR A 122 38.93 -8.14 -25.74
C THR A 122 38.90 -6.93 -24.83
N ALA A 123 38.51 -5.78 -25.36
CA ALA A 123 38.24 -4.57 -24.59
C ALA A 123 37.20 -3.70 -25.33
N PRO A 124 36.51 -2.77 -24.64
CA PRO A 124 35.68 -1.75 -25.27
C PRO A 124 36.45 -0.94 -26.30
N ALA A 125 35.75 -0.47 -27.33
CA ALA A 125 36.31 0.41 -28.34
C ALA A 125 37.01 1.63 -27.69
N HIS A 126 38.16 2.04 -28.24
CA HIS A 126 38.97 3.16 -27.75
C HIS A 126 39.63 2.98 -26.37
N THR A 127 39.56 1.79 -25.77
CA THR A 127 40.37 1.48 -24.58
C THR A 127 41.85 1.44 -24.99
N GLN A 128 42.68 2.29 -24.39
CA GLN A 128 44.13 2.16 -24.53
C GLN A 128 44.58 0.90 -23.76
N CYS A 129 44.71 -0.21 -24.48
CA CYS A 129 45.38 -1.38 -23.94
C CYS A 129 46.86 -1.02 -23.82
N GLY A 130 47.38 -0.89 -22.60
CA GLY A 130 48.81 -0.64 -22.33
C GLY A 130 49.74 -1.79 -22.72
N LEU A 131 49.36 -2.61 -23.70
CA LEU A 131 50.13 -3.71 -24.29
C LEU A 131 50.73 -3.19 -25.60
N GLY A 132 52.06 -3.25 -25.77
CA GLY A 132 52.84 -2.65 -26.88
C GLY A 132 52.26 -2.70 -28.32
N SER A 133 52.97 -3.29 -29.29
CA SER A 133 52.50 -3.33 -30.68
C SER A 133 51.44 -4.43 -30.87
N CYS A 134 50.15 -4.08 -30.87
CA CYS A 134 49.03 -5.01 -31.06
C CYS A 134 48.32 -4.80 -32.42
N THR A 135 47.68 -5.86 -32.93
CA THR A 135 46.74 -5.75 -34.06
C THR A 135 45.33 -5.66 -33.49
N VAL A 136 44.62 -4.58 -33.81
CA VAL A 136 43.24 -4.35 -33.36
C VAL A 136 42.28 -4.85 -34.43
N ILE A 137 41.28 -5.62 -34.01
CA ILE A 137 40.17 -6.08 -34.86
C ILE A 137 38.90 -5.48 -34.30
N ASP A 138 38.31 -4.53 -35.02
CA ASP A 138 37.07 -3.89 -34.62
C ASP A 138 35.89 -4.84 -34.84
N VAL A 139 35.19 -5.16 -33.75
CA VAL A 139 33.96 -5.95 -33.79
C VAL A 139 32.79 -4.97 -33.98
N VAL A 140 32.41 -4.76 -35.24
CA VAL A 140 31.29 -3.88 -35.61
C VAL A 140 29.93 -4.56 -35.35
N PRO A 141 28.83 -3.78 -35.22
CA PRO A 141 27.49 -4.32 -35.19
C PRO A 141 27.19 -5.22 -36.40
N LEU A 142 26.33 -6.22 -36.23
CA LEU A 142 25.95 -7.12 -37.31
C LEU A 142 25.17 -6.36 -38.38
N VAL A 143 25.54 -6.59 -39.64
CA VAL A 143 24.76 -6.16 -40.80
C VAL A 143 23.41 -6.88 -40.86
N ASP A 144 22.41 -6.25 -41.48
CA ASP A 144 21.01 -6.69 -41.48
C ASP A 144 20.80 -8.17 -41.80
N ASP A 145 21.49 -8.71 -42.83
CA ASP A 145 21.40 -10.13 -43.20
C ASP A 145 21.87 -11.07 -42.08
N ALA A 146 22.98 -10.71 -41.42
CA ALA A 146 23.54 -11.50 -40.33
C ALA A 146 22.71 -11.36 -39.04
N ALA A 147 22.20 -10.16 -38.76
CA ALA A 147 21.31 -9.86 -37.64
C ALA A 147 19.98 -10.62 -37.77
N SER A 148 19.37 -10.57 -38.96
CA SER A 148 18.13 -11.30 -39.28
C SER A 148 18.31 -12.81 -39.15
N LYS A 149 19.43 -13.34 -39.64
CA LYS A 149 19.78 -14.76 -39.51
C LYS A 149 19.98 -15.18 -38.05
N LEU A 150 20.68 -14.37 -37.25
CA LEU A 150 20.89 -14.65 -35.83
C LEU A 150 19.55 -14.66 -35.06
N LEU A 151 18.70 -13.67 -35.33
CA LEU A 151 17.38 -13.54 -34.71
C LEU A 151 16.48 -14.74 -35.06
N SER A 152 16.45 -15.14 -36.33
CA SER A 152 15.68 -16.30 -36.80
C SER A 152 16.17 -17.63 -36.21
N LEU A 153 17.47 -17.77 -35.99
CA LEU A 153 18.05 -18.97 -35.36
C LEU A 153 17.75 -19.04 -33.86
N ALA A 154 17.74 -17.90 -33.17
CA ALA A 154 17.45 -17.83 -31.74
C ALA A 154 15.96 -17.99 -31.44
N HIS A 155 15.09 -17.45 -32.30
CA HIS A 155 13.65 -17.34 -32.09
C HIS A 155 12.87 -17.70 -33.37
N PRO A 156 12.78 -18.99 -33.73
CA PRO A 156 12.27 -19.43 -35.03
C PRO A 156 10.76 -19.22 -35.25
N ASN A 157 9.98 -19.05 -34.19
CA ASN A 157 8.52 -18.91 -34.24
C ASN A 157 8.06 -17.44 -34.14
N MET A 158 8.97 -16.47 -34.27
CA MET A 158 8.65 -15.04 -34.16
C MET A 158 7.92 -14.53 -35.42
N ALA A 159 6.89 -13.71 -35.23
CA ALA A 159 6.20 -13.04 -36.33
C ALA A 159 7.10 -12.05 -37.07
N LEU A 160 6.87 -11.89 -38.38
CA LEU A 160 7.70 -11.04 -39.25
C LEU A 160 7.70 -9.55 -38.84
N GLU A 161 6.57 -9.04 -38.34
CA GLU A 161 6.45 -7.65 -37.88
C GLU A 161 7.24 -7.40 -36.59
N VAL A 162 7.16 -8.34 -35.65
CA VAL A 162 7.96 -8.36 -34.42
C VAL A 162 9.44 -8.43 -34.76
N GLN A 163 9.82 -9.31 -35.71
CA GLN A 163 11.18 -9.43 -36.20
C GLN A 163 11.74 -8.11 -36.73
N ARG A 164 10.95 -7.39 -37.56
CA ARG A 164 11.35 -6.08 -38.10
C ARG A 164 11.54 -5.05 -36.99
N ARG A 165 10.64 -5.00 -36.01
CA ARG A 165 10.74 -4.07 -34.88
C ARG A 165 11.97 -4.35 -34.03
N ILE A 166 12.26 -5.62 -33.71
CA ILE A 166 13.45 -6.02 -32.96
C ILE A 166 14.73 -5.70 -33.74
N LEU A 167 14.78 -5.97 -35.04
CA LEU A 167 15.95 -5.63 -35.87
C LEU A 167 16.22 -4.13 -35.86
N ALA A 168 15.18 -3.30 -35.98
CA ALA A 168 15.30 -1.85 -35.95
C ALA A 168 15.80 -1.33 -34.60
N LEU A 169 15.35 -1.92 -33.48
CA LEU A 169 15.75 -1.47 -32.14
C LEU A 169 17.11 -2.02 -31.70
N ALA A 170 17.46 -3.24 -32.11
CA ALA A 170 18.70 -3.89 -31.70
C ALA A 170 19.94 -3.33 -32.40
N GLU A 171 19.80 -2.62 -33.53
CA GLU A 171 20.89 -1.95 -34.26
C GLU A 171 22.10 -2.87 -34.52
N GLY A 172 21.83 -4.14 -34.85
CA GLY A 172 22.88 -5.14 -35.10
C GLY A 172 23.60 -5.66 -33.84
N ASN A 173 23.18 -5.30 -32.63
CA ASN A 173 23.76 -5.80 -31.38
C ASN A 173 23.37 -7.27 -31.13
N PRO A 174 24.34 -8.22 -31.14
CA PRO A 174 24.05 -9.65 -31.00
C PRO A 174 23.40 -10.04 -29.67
N LEU A 175 23.73 -9.32 -28.57
CA LEU A 175 23.13 -9.56 -27.27
C LEU A 175 21.66 -9.14 -27.26
N ALA A 176 21.36 -7.94 -27.78
CA ALA A 176 19.99 -7.43 -27.86
C ALA A 176 19.10 -8.33 -28.74
N LEU A 177 19.59 -8.77 -29.90
CA LEU A 177 18.88 -9.68 -30.82
C LEU A 177 18.51 -11.02 -30.18
N ARG A 178 19.29 -11.50 -29.20
CA ARG A 178 19.01 -12.76 -28.51
C ARG A 178 18.16 -12.58 -27.27
N ALA A 179 18.46 -11.56 -26.47
CA ALA A 179 17.92 -11.41 -25.13
C ALA A 179 16.60 -10.62 -25.09
N VAL A 180 16.45 -9.55 -25.89
CA VAL A 180 15.22 -8.73 -25.87
C VAL A 180 13.98 -9.57 -26.22
N PRO A 181 13.98 -10.43 -27.25
CA PRO A 181 12.79 -11.23 -27.53
C PRO A 181 12.49 -12.28 -26.46
N ALA A 182 13.50 -12.72 -25.68
CA ALA A 182 13.28 -13.67 -24.60
C ALA A 182 12.52 -13.06 -23.40
N GLU A 183 12.41 -11.74 -23.35
CA GLU A 183 11.66 -11.01 -22.32
C GLU A 183 10.26 -10.60 -22.78
N LEU A 184 9.87 -10.95 -24.01
CA LEU A 184 8.53 -10.73 -24.53
C LEU A 184 7.61 -11.88 -24.14
N ARG A 185 6.35 -11.53 -23.84
CA ARG A 185 5.26 -12.50 -23.70
C ARG A 185 5.04 -13.29 -24.99
N HIS A 186 4.45 -14.47 -24.86
CA HIS A 186 4.25 -15.37 -26.00
C HIS A 186 3.35 -14.78 -27.10
N ASP A 187 2.29 -14.07 -26.70
CA ASP A 187 1.35 -13.35 -27.58
C ASP A 187 2.00 -12.18 -28.32
N HIS A 188 3.01 -11.53 -27.73
CA HIS A 188 3.81 -10.53 -28.42
C HIS A 188 4.78 -11.14 -29.44
N LEU A 189 5.33 -12.34 -29.17
CA LEU A 189 6.31 -13.00 -30.03
C LEU A 189 5.70 -13.56 -31.31
N ASP A 190 4.51 -14.16 -31.21
CA ASP A 190 3.78 -14.74 -32.35
C ASP A 190 2.95 -13.70 -33.13
N GLY A 191 2.93 -12.44 -32.67
CA GLY A 191 2.26 -11.32 -33.30
C GLY A 191 0.75 -11.26 -33.05
N SER A 192 0.22 -12.07 -32.12
CA SER A 192 -1.19 -12.03 -31.70
C SER A 192 -1.55 -10.78 -30.90
N ALA A 193 -0.56 -10.15 -30.26
CA ALA A 193 -0.65 -8.88 -29.57
C ALA A 193 0.41 -7.89 -30.11
N ALA A 194 0.05 -6.61 -30.20
CA ALA A 194 0.98 -5.57 -30.62
C ALA A 194 2.13 -5.41 -29.60
N LEU A 195 3.34 -5.13 -30.09
CA LEU A 195 4.45 -4.82 -29.21
C LEU A 195 4.18 -3.50 -28.46
N PRO A 196 4.51 -3.42 -27.16
CA PRO A 196 4.41 -2.17 -26.43
C PRO A 196 5.35 -1.11 -27.05
N PRO A 197 5.00 0.19 -26.93
CA PRO A 197 5.80 1.28 -27.50
C PRO A 197 7.24 1.26 -26.95
N VAL A 198 7.38 0.88 -25.69
CA VAL A 198 8.65 0.61 -25.03
C VAL A 198 8.72 -0.89 -24.69
N LEU A 199 9.79 -1.57 -25.13
CA LEU A 199 9.94 -3.00 -24.88
C LEU A 199 10.32 -3.26 -23.41
N PRO A 200 9.81 -4.34 -22.80
CA PRO A 200 10.22 -4.75 -21.45
C PRO A 200 11.72 -5.04 -21.44
N MET A 201 12.36 -4.71 -20.31
CA MET A 201 13.80 -4.90 -20.13
C MET A 201 14.13 -5.23 -18.68
N SER A 202 14.57 -6.46 -18.42
CA SER A 202 14.99 -6.88 -17.07
C SER A 202 16.20 -6.07 -16.57
N THR A 203 16.33 -5.96 -15.25
CA THR A 203 17.48 -5.38 -14.54
C THR A 203 18.81 -5.96 -15.07
N VAL A 204 18.87 -7.28 -15.23
CA VAL A 204 20.06 -8.00 -15.69
C VAL A 204 20.40 -7.68 -17.14
N LEU A 205 19.40 -7.62 -18.03
CA LEU A 205 19.61 -7.29 -19.44
C LEU A 205 20.00 -5.82 -19.61
N ARG A 206 19.32 -4.93 -18.89
CA ARG A 206 19.63 -3.50 -18.83
C ARG A 206 21.09 -3.29 -18.45
N ASP A 207 21.56 -3.87 -17.35
CA ASP A 207 22.94 -3.68 -16.87
C ASP A 207 23.98 -4.21 -17.86
N ARG A 208 23.65 -5.22 -18.66
CA ARG A 208 24.53 -5.71 -19.71
C ARG A 208 24.55 -4.83 -20.96
N LEU A 209 23.42 -4.24 -21.35
CA LEU A 209 23.31 -3.37 -22.52
C LEU A 209 23.75 -1.92 -22.24
N PHE A 210 23.56 -1.48 -20.98
CA PHE A 210 23.76 -0.12 -20.50
C PHE A 210 24.42 -0.11 -19.09
N PRO A 211 25.65 -0.64 -18.94
CA PRO A 211 26.32 -0.75 -17.65
C PRO A 211 26.63 0.60 -16.99
N ASN A 212 26.75 1.68 -17.76
CA ASN A 212 27.06 3.02 -17.31
C ASN A 212 25.95 3.99 -17.75
N MET A 213 24.74 3.82 -17.21
CA MET A 213 23.65 4.75 -17.49
C MET A 213 23.99 6.12 -16.89
N PRO A 214 23.90 7.22 -17.64
CA PRO A 214 24.23 8.55 -17.11
C PRO A 214 23.21 8.97 -16.04
N GLU A 215 23.70 9.62 -14.99
CA GLU A 215 22.83 10.30 -14.03
C GLU A 215 22.26 11.56 -14.68
N LEU A 216 20.93 11.56 -14.89
CA LEU A 216 20.22 12.66 -15.53
C LEU A 216 19.41 13.44 -14.50
N PRO A 217 19.33 14.77 -14.60
CA PRO A 217 18.43 15.56 -13.77
C PRO A 217 16.98 15.04 -13.88
N GLY A 218 16.23 15.01 -12.78
CA GLY A 218 14.88 14.41 -12.74
C GLY A 218 13.90 14.97 -13.78
N VAL A 219 14.02 16.25 -14.13
CA VAL A 219 13.18 16.88 -15.18
C VAL A 219 13.59 16.41 -16.58
N THR A 220 14.90 16.31 -16.87
CA THR A 220 15.44 15.74 -18.10
C THR A 220 15.02 14.28 -18.25
N ARG A 221 15.17 13.51 -17.17
CA ARG A 221 14.74 12.11 -17.10
C ARG A 221 13.25 11.97 -17.43
N ARG A 222 12.39 12.80 -16.86
CA ARG A 222 10.94 12.81 -17.15
C ARG A 222 10.63 13.13 -18.62
N LEU A 223 11.29 14.13 -19.21
CA LEU A 223 11.14 14.44 -20.64
C LEU A 223 11.51 13.23 -21.52
N LEU A 224 12.60 12.53 -21.21
CA LEU A 224 13.02 11.35 -21.95
C LEU A 224 12.07 10.16 -21.76
N LEU A 225 11.49 9.98 -20.56
CA LEU A 225 10.45 8.97 -20.32
C LEU A 225 9.20 9.28 -21.18
N MET A 226 8.78 10.55 -21.26
CA MET A 226 7.66 10.97 -22.11
C MET A 226 7.97 10.69 -23.59
N HIS A 227 9.18 11.02 -24.04
CA HIS A 227 9.63 10.76 -25.40
C HIS A 227 9.73 9.26 -25.71
N ALA A 228 10.13 8.43 -24.75
CA ALA A 228 10.16 6.97 -24.93
C ALA A 228 8.76 6.39 -25.18
N LEU A 229 7.75 6.90 -24.46
CA LEU A 229 6.36 6.47 -24.61
C LEU A 229 5.69 7.02 -25.87
N ALA A 230 6.01 8.25 -26.27
CA ALA A 230 5.44 8.90 -27.44
C ALA A 230 6.53 9.59 -28.29
N PRO A 231 7.29 8.83 -29.09
CA PRO A 231 8.44 9.37 -29.84
C PRO A 231 8.05 10.35 -30.95
N ASP A 232 6.77 10.36 -31.35
CA ASP A 232 6.26 11.23 -32.42
C ASP A 232 5.92 12.65 -31.95
N ILE A 233 5.87 12.89 -30.64
CA ILE A 233 5.53 14.21 -30.08
C ILE A 233 6.75 15.15 -30.17
N PRO A 234 6.57 16.38 -30.71
CA PRO A 234 7.60 17.43 -30.71
C PRO A 234 8.17 17.73 -29.32
N VAL A 235 9.48 18.01 -29.25
CA VAL A 235 10.15 18.36 -27.99
C VAL A 235 9.55 19.61 -27.35
N ASN A 236 9.14 20.58 -28.16
CA ASN A 236 8.53 21.82 -27.66
C ASN A 236 7.23 21.56 -26.89
N ASP A 237 6.42 20.60 -27.36
CA ASP A 237 5.17 20.22 -26.73
C ASP A 237 5.45 19.45 -25.44
N LEU A 238 6.42 18.53 -25.46
CA LEU A 238 6.91 17.84 -24.26
C LEU A 238 7.41 18.83 -23.20
N LEU A 239 8.16 19.87 -23.62
CA LEU A 239 8.64 20.93 -22.73
C LEU A 239 7.50 21.75 -22.14
N ALA A 240 6.49 22.10 -22.94
CA ALA A 240 5.32 22.85 -22.48
C ALA A 240 4.55 22.12 -21.36
N ALA A 241 4.43 20.80 -21.44
CA ALA A 241 3.81 20.00 -20.39
C ALA A 241 4.59 19.93 -19.07
N LEU A 242 5.89 20.23 -19.11
CA LEU A 242 6.76 20.32 -17.94
C LEU A 242 6.77 21.72 -17.29
N GLY A 243 5.95 22.66 -17.80
CA GLY A 243 5.80 24.04 -17.28
C GLY A 243 6.71 25.07 -17.96
N SER A 244 6.85 26.26 -17.38
CA SER A 244 7.67 27.39 -17.90
C SER A 244 9.20 27.14 -17.83
N ARG A 245 9.66 25.99 -18.35
CA ARG A 245 11.06 25.56 -18.38
C ARG A 245 11.64 25.79 -19.77
N THR A 246 12.93 26.11 -19.85
CA THR A 246 13.58 26.35 -21.15
C THR A 246 14.19 25.08 -21.71
N TYR A 247 14.34 25.02 -23.05
CA TYR A 247 15.04 23.95 -23.74
C TYR A 247 16.44 23.69 -23.14
N SER A 248 17.13 24.77 -22.75
CA SER A 248 18.48 24.70 -22.17
C SER A 248 18.52 23.99 -20.82
N ASP A 249 17.45 24.07 -20.03
CA ASP A 249 17.42 23.48 -18.68
C ASP A 249 17.12 21.97 -18.71
N VAL A 250 16.40 21.52 -19.74
CA VAL A 250 15.82 20.17 -19.76
C VAL A 250 16.47 19.28 -20.80
N VAL A 251 16.78 19.79 -22.01
CA VAL A 251 17.29 18.98 -23.13
C VAL A 251 18.82 18.98 -23.20
N THR A 252 19.48 20.10 -22.88
CA THR A 252 20.95 20.20 -22.91
C THR A 252 21.64 19.14 -22.04
N PRO A 253 21.20 18.81 -20.81
CA PRO A 253 21.84 17.74 -20.03
C PRO A 253 21.80 16.37 -20.73
N ALA A 254 20.76 16.09 -21.53
CA ALA A 254 20.66 14.86 -22.30
C ALA A 254 21.58 14.88 -23.55
N LEU A 255 21.77 16.05 -24.17
CA LEU A 255 22.70 16.24 -25.27
C LEU A 255 24.16 16.11 -24.80
N ASP A 256 24.50 16.75 -23.68
CA ASP A 256 25.83 16.69 -23.08
C ASP A 256 26.21 15.27 -22.63
N ALA A 257 25.21 14.51 -22.15
CA ALA A 257 25.37 13.10 -21.81
C ALA A 257 25.39 12.17 -23.04
N GLY A 258 25.17 12.68 -24.25
CA GLY A 258 25.17 11.92 -25.50
C GLY A 258 24.05 10.88 -25.63
N VAL A 259 22.96 11.01 -24.84
CA VAL A 259 21.84 10.06 -24.85
C VAL A 259 20.80 10.34 -25.92
N VAL A 260 20.75 11.59 -26.40
CA VAL A 260 19.87 12.00 -27.49
C VAL A 260 20.63 12.82 -28.53
N GLU A 261 20.12 12.77 -29.75
CA GLU A 261 20.54 13.63 -30.86
C GLU A 261 19.34 14.42 -31.37
N VAL A 262 19.57 15.65 -31.85
CA VAL A 262 18.53 16.47 -32.49
C VAL A 262 18.61 16.26 -33.98
N SER A 263 17.53 15.77 -34.59
CA SER A 263 17.46 15.67 -36.05
C SER A 263 17.18 17.05 -36.65
N VAL A 264 18.18 17.68 -37.27
CA VAL A 264 17.99 18.79 -38.21
C VAL A 264 17.76 18.17 -39.58
N PHE A 265 16.60 18.40 -40.20
CA PHE A 265 16.38 17.93 -41.57
C PHE A 265 17.36 18.63 -42.52
N ASP A 266 18.04 17.86 -43.38
CA ASP A 266 18.83 18.37 -44.50
C ASP A 266 17.90 19.00 -45.54
N GLY A 267 17.52 20.26 -45.31
CA GLY A 267 16.67 21.08 -46.19
C GLY A 267 16.43 22.43 -45.52
N GLU A 268 16.49 23.52 -46.30
CA GLU A 268 16.46 24.92 -45.82
C GLU A 268 15.51 25.15 -44.62
N ALA A 269 16.10 25.36 -43.45
CA ALA A 269 15.38 25.55 -42.20
C ALA A 269 14.50 26.80 -42.25
N THR A 270 13.19 26.64 -42.30
CA THR A 270 12.24 27.68 -41.90
C THR A 270 12.08 27.70 -40.38
N PRO A 271 12.00 28.87 -39.73
CA PRO A 271 12.03 29.04 -38.26
C PRO A 271 10.77 28.58 -37.50
N ALA A 272 9.94 27.71 -38.08
CA ALA A 272 8.65 27.29 -37.55
C ALA A 272 8.47 25.76 -37.42
N GLU A 273 9.49 24.95 -37.70
CA GLU A 273 9.36 23.49 -37.63
C GLU A 273 9.75 22.90 -36.25
N PRO A 274 8.99 21.91 -35.75
CA PRO A 274 9.20 21.32 -34.43
C PRO A 274 10.51 20.54 -34.35
N GLN A 275 11.36 20.88 -33.38
CA GLN A 275 12.57 20.12 -33.08
C GLN A 275 12.19 18.74 -32.53
N ARG A 276 12.74 17.69 -33.14
CA ARG A 276 12.61 16.31 -32.68
C ARG A 276 13.94 15.83 -32.11
N ILE A 277 13.89 15.18 -30.96
CA ILE A 277 15.00 14.40 -30.43
C ILE A 277 14.82 12.93 -30.82
N ARG A 278 15.92 12.21 -30.92
CA ARG A 278 15.95 10.74 -31.00
C ARG A 278 16.99 10.22 -30.02
N PHE A 279 16.75 9.05 -29.45
CA PHE A 279 17.78 8.38 -28.67
C PHE A 279 18.96 7.97 -29.56
N THR A 280 20.18 8.25 -29.11
CA THR A 280 21.43 7.84 -29.80
C THR A 280 21.52 6.31 -29.91
N ARG A 281 20.91 5.59 -28.97
CA ARG A 281 20.76 4.13 -28.99
C ARG A 281 19.28 3.81 -28.86
N ALA A 282 18.68 3.12 -29.84
CA ALA A 282 17.22 2.94 -29.90
C ALA A 282 16.61 2.27 -28.64
N LEU A 283 17.34 1.35 -27.98
CA LEU A 283 16.87 0.67 -26.76
C LEU A 283 17.05 1.48 -25.47
N PHE A 284 17.58 2.71 -25.52
CA PHE A 284 17.78 3.52 -24.31
C PHE A 284 16.45 3.87 -23.63
N GLY A 285 15.38 4.12 -24.40
CA GLY A 285 14.04 4.36 -23.85
C GLY A 285 13.53 3.18 -23.01
N SER A 286 13.77 1.94 -23.47
CA SER A 286 13.47 0.72 -22.69
C SER A 286 14.29 0.61 -21.41
N ALA A 287 15.59 0.90 -21.48
CA ALA A 287 16.44 0.89 -20.29
C ALA A 287 16.04 1.99 -19.28
N LEU A 288 15.59 3.15 -19.77
CA LEU A 288 15.13 4.25 -18.94
C LEU A 288 13.81 3.90 -18.24
N MET A 289 12.84 3.33 -18.97
CA MET A 289 11.56 2.91 -18.40
C MET A 289 11.70 1.78 -17.37
N SER A 290 12.66 0.86 -17.54
CA SER A 290 12.91 -0.21 -16.56
C SER A 290 13.64 0.23 -15.29
N THR A 291 14.07 1.50 -15.22
CA THR A 291 14.59 2.12 -14.00
C THR A 291 13.63 3.14 -13.40
N ALA A 292 12.51 3.40 -14.06
CA ALA A 292 11.54 4.38 -13.60
C ALA A 292 10.76 3.84 -12.41
N THR A 293 10.67 4.62 -11.34
CA THR A 293 9.77 4.30 -10.22
C THR A 293 8.31 4.48 -10.63
N ASP A 294 7.37 3.91 -9.88
CA ASP A 294 5.94 4.08 -10.16
C ASP A 294 5.49 5.54 -10.12
N ASP A 295 6.10 6.34 -9.22
CA ASP A 295 5.91 7.79 -9.16
C ASP A 295 6.42 8.50 -10.43
N GLU A 296 7.59 8.10 -10.95
CA GLU A 296 8.14 8.64 -12.20
C GLU A 296 7.28 8.25 -13.41
N ARG A 297 6.79 7.01 -13.48
CA ARG A 297 5.89 6.52 -14.53
C ARG A 297 4.57 7.30 -14.51
N SER A 298 3.94 7.39 -13.35
CA SER A 298 2.68 8.12 -13.15
C SER A 298 2.83 9.61 -13.49
N ALA A 299 3.92 10.25 -13.07
CA ALA A 299 4.20 11.65 -13.41
C ALA A 299 4.46 11.86 -14.91
N THR A 300 5.07 10.87 -15.57
CA THR A 300 5.32 10.88 -17.02
C THR A 300 4.01 10.79 -17.80
N TYR A 301 3.14 9.84 -17.47
CA TYR A 301 1.81 9.72 -18.09
C TYR A 301 0.98 10.99 -17.89
N ARG A 302 0.96 11.59 -16.69
CA ARG A 302 0.30 12.88 -16.44
C ARG A 302 0.84 14.01 -17.32
N SER A 303 2.16 14.08 -17.47
CA SER A 303 2.78 15.12 -18.29
C SER A 303 2.45 14.90 -19.78
N LEU A 304 2.48 13.65 -20.24
CA LEU A 304 2.10 13.29 -21.60
C LEU A 304 0.61 13.58 -21.91
N ALA A 305 -0.25 13.39 -20.92
CA ALA A 305 -1.65 13.75 -21.00
C ALA A 305 -1.85 15.26 -21.16
N ARG A 306 -1.10 16.08 -20.41
CA ARG A 306 -1.08 17.54 -20.58
C ARG A 306 -0.64 17.93 -21.99
N VAL A 307 0.37 17.26 -22.56
CA VAL A 307 0.75 17.49 -23.96
C VAL A 307 -0.41 17.18 -24.89
N THR A 308 -1.07 16.04 -24.70
CA THR A 308 -2.21 15.64 -25.54
C THR A 308 -3.38 16.62 -25.40
N TYR A 309 -3.60 17.17 -24.20
CA TYR A 309 -4.59 18.20 -23.94
C TYR A 309 -4.24 19.55 -24.60
N ILE A 310 -2.96 19.96 -24.55
CA ILE A 310 -2.45 21.21 -25.13
C ILE A 310 -2.37 21.14 -26.66
N SER A 311 -1.88 20.05 -27.22
CA SER A 311 -1.65 19.88 -28.66
C SER A 311 -2.91 19.53 -29.44
N ALA A 312 -3.97 19.02 -28.79
CA ALA A 312 -5.16 18.56 -29.50
C ALA A 312 -6.42 19.42 -29.33
N GLY A 313 -6.39 20.54 -28.58
CA GLY A 313 -7.55 21.44 -28.47
C GLY A 313 -8.87 20.67 -28.34
N ILE A 314 -8.93 19.73 -27.38
CA ILE A 314 -9.94 18.64 -27.39
C ILE A 314 -11.38 19.13 -27.14
N GLU A 315 -11.58 20.40 -26.80
CA GLU A 315 -12.92 21.02 -26.85
C GLU A 315 -13.27 21.71 -28.18
N SER A 316 -12.31 21.97 -29.10
CA SER A 316 -12.58 22.77 -30.30
C SER A 316 -12.40 22.08 -31.66
N ASP A 317 -11.81 20.89 -31.75
CA ASP A 317 -11.57 20.21 -33.05
C ASP A 317 -12.16 18.79 -33.15
N LEU A 318 -13.38 18.60 -32.63
CA LEU A 318 -14.33 17.69 -33.27
C LEU A 318 -15.32 18.54 -34.06
N SER A 319 -14.84 19.18 -35.14
CA SER A 319 -15.77 19.84 -36.06
C SER A 319 -16.72 18.78 -36.62
N GLU A 320 -18.02 19.08 -36.68
CA GLU A 320 -19.03 18.26 -37.38
C GLU A 320 -18.61 17.88 -38.83
N SER A 321 -17.60 18.56 -39.39
CA SER A 321 -17.05 18.27 -40.70
C SER A 321 -16.28 16.93 -40.76
N ASP A 322 -15.50 16.58 -39.73
CA ASP A 322 -14.76 15.30 -39.67
C ASP A 322 -15.68 14.10 -39.44
N LEU A 323 -16.84 14.32 -38.81
CA LEU A 323 -17.91 13.33 -38.63
C LEU A 323 -18.67 13.01 -39.94
N SER A 324 -18.54 13.86 -40.97
CA SER A 324 -19.33 13.77 -42.21
C SER A 324 -18.59 13.17 -43.41
N THR A 325 -17.26 13.10 -43.37
CA THR A 325 -16.47 12.55 -44.47
C THR A 325 -16.14 11.09 -44.23
N GLY A 326 -16.83 10.20 -44.95
CA GLY A 326 -16.66 8.75 -44.89
C GLY A 326 -15.25 8.25 -45.21
N ARG A 327 -14.38 8.28 -44.20
CA ARG A 327 -13.11 7.53 -44.15
C ARG A 327 -13.28 6.37 -43.18
N THR A 328 -12.76 5.21 -43.61
CA THR A 328 -12.61 3.91 -42.94
C THR A 328 -13.07 3.84 -41.48
N ARG A 329 -14.00 2.92 -41.19
CA ARG A 329 -14.61 2.62 -39.86
C ARG A 329 -13.60 2.46 -38.69
N PHE A 330 -12.31 2.29 -38.97
CA PHE A 330 -11.25 2.06 -37.99
C PHE A 330 -10.08 3.03 -38.19
N ASP A 331 -9.58 3.55 -37.07
CA ASP A 331 -8.41 4.43 -36.93
C ASP A 331 -7.65 4.05 -35.63
N ASP A 332 -6.71 3.12 -35.77
CA ASP A 332 -5.94 2.58 -34.65
C ASP A 332 -5.03 3.63 -33.98
N ALA A 333 -4.60 4.65 -34.73
CA ALA A 333 -3.75 5.71 -34.19
C ALA A 333 -4.55 6.70 -33.32
N LEU A 334 -5.79 7.02 -33.72
CA LEU A 334 -6.69 7.78 -32.87
C LEU A 334 -7.14 6.97 -31.65
N ALA A 335 -7.40 5.67 -31.80
CA ALA A 335 -7.74 4.79 -30.69
C ALA A 335 -6.64 4.74 -29.61
N ALA A 336 -5.37 4.62 -30.02
CA ALA A 336 -4.24 4.64 -29.08
C ALA A 336 -4.11 5.98 -28.33
N ARG A 337 -4.33 7.13 -29.00
CA ARG A 337 -4.32 8.44 -28.34
C ARG A 337 -5.48 8.61 -27.35
N LEU A 338 -6.67 8.13 -27.72
CA LEU A 338 -7.84 8.17 -26.83
C LEU A 338 -7.64 7.32 -25.58
N GLU A 339 -6.99 6.17 -25.71
CA GLU A 339 -6.63 5.33 -24.56
C GLU A 339 -5.64 6.02 -23.62
N VAL A 340 -4.57 6.63 -24.13
CA VAL A 340 -3.63 7.40 -23.29
C VAL A 340 -4.33 8.56 -22.58
N ALA A 341 -5.22 9.27 -23.28
CA ALA A 341 -6.04 10.32 -22.67
C ALA A 341 -6.98 9.75 -21.61
N ALA A 342 -7.60 8.60 -21.88
CA ALA A 342 -8.47 7.95 -20.91
C ALA A 342 -7.74 7.52 -19.64
N GLU A 343 -6.55 6.91 -19.74
CA GLU A 343 -5.75 6.54 -18.56
C GLU A 343 -5.38 7.77 -17.73
N ALA A 344 -5.14 8.91 -18.39
CA ALA A 344 -4.91 10.16 -17.69
C ALA A 344 -6.13 10.64 -16.89
N ASP A 345 -7.31 10.59 -17.51
CA ASP A 345 -8.58 10.92 -16.84
C ASP A 345 -8.82 9.99 -15.65
N LEU A 346 -8.52 8.69 -15.78
CA LEU A 346 -8.64 7.73 -14.69
C LEU A 346 -7.69 8.07 -13.53
N CYS A 347 -6.44 8.42 -13.83
CA CYS A 347 -5.46 8.85 -12.81
C CYS A 347 -5.87 10.14 -12.10
N THR A 348 -6.59 11.06 -12.76
CA THR A 348 -7.11 12.29 -12.13
C THR A 348 -8.48 12.10 -11.49
N GLY A 349 -9.08 10.92 -11.64
CA GLY A 349 -10.39 10.57 -11.07
C GLY A 349 -11.59 10.97 -11.92
N GLU A 350 -11.39 11.38 -13.17
CA GLU A 350 -12.45 11.63 -14.15
C GLU A 350 -12.94 10.32 -14.82
N TRP A 351 -13.39 9.36 -14.00
CA TRP A 351 -13.69 8.00 -14.45
C TRP A 351 -14.73 7.90 -15.58
N ARG A 352 -15.71 8.80 -15.64
CA ARG A 352 -16.71 8.87 -16.74
C ARG A 352 -16.08 9.34 -18.06
N SER A 353 -15.31 10.42 -17.98
CA SER A 353 -14.53 11.00 -19.08
C SER A 353 -13.60 9.93 -19.69
N GLY A 354 -12.88 9.21 -18.83
CA GLY A 354 -12.03 8.09 -19.22
C GLY A 354 -12.80 6.94 -19.85
N LEU A 355 -13.96 6.55 -19.29
CA LEU A 355 -14.81 5.50 -19.85
C LEU A 355 -15.31 5.86 -21.26
N ASP A 356 -15.77 7.09 -21.48
CA ASP A 356 -16.29 7.54 -22.77
C ASP A 356 -15.17 7.53 -23.83
N ARG A 357 -13.95 7.95 -23.46
CA ARG A 357 -12.77 7.86 -24.34
C ARG A 357 -12.38 6.41 -24.64
N LEU A 358 -12.43 5.51 -23.65
CA LEU A 358 -12.17 4.08 -23.87
C LEU A 358 -13.22 3.44 -24.77
N GLN A 359 -14.50 3.75 -24.59
CA GLN A 359 -15.58 3.32 -25.48
C GLN A 359 -15.29 3.73 -26.92
N ARG A 360 -14.92 4.99 -27.11
CA ARG A 360 -14.59 5.50 -28.43
C ARG A 360 -13.34 4.84 -29.02
N ALA A 361 -12.33 4.57 -28.20
CA ALA A 361 -11.15 3.84 -28.62
C ALA A 361 -11.50 2.41 -29.08
N VAL A 362 -12.41 1.71 -28.39
CA VAL A 362 -12.90 0.38 -28.79
C VAL A 362 -13.58 0.43 -30.16
N GLU A 363 -14.44 1.42 -30.41
CA GLU A 363 -15.14 1.58 -31.70
C GLU A 363 -14.19 1.81 -32.88
N LEU A 364 -13.14 2.60 -32.64
CA LEU A 364 -12.16 3.00 -33.65
C LEU A 364 -11.05 1.97 -33.88
N THR A 365 -10.83 1.05 -32.95
CA THR A 365 -9.78 0.03 -33.11
C THR A 365 -10.18 -0.95 -34.20
N GLY A 366 -9.30 -1.19 -35.18
CA GLY A 366 -9.46 -2.12 -36.30
C GLY A 366 -8.97 -3.54 -35.99
N ASP A 367 -7.82 -3.64 -35.33
CA ASP A 367 -7.27 -4.91 -34.86
C ASP A 367 -8.20 -5.62 -33.87
N ARG A 368 -8.28 -6.96 -33.94
CA ARG A 368 -9.22 -7.72 -33.12
C ARG A 368 -8.72 -7.94 -31.70
N GLY A 369 -7.42 -8.22 -31.51
CA GLY A 369 -6.85 -8.44 -30.18
C GLY A 369 -6.83 -7.14 -29.38
N GLU A 370 -6.42 -6.06 -30.02
CA GLU A 370 -6.37 -4.74 -29.38
C GLU A 370 -7.76 -4.18 -29.05
N ARG A 371 -8.76 -4.43 -29.91
CA ARG A 371 -10.14 -4.06 -29.62
C ARG A 371 -10.66 -4.82 -28.39
N HIS A 372 -10.33 -6.10 -28.26
CA HIS A 372 -10.68 -6.91 -27.10
C HIS A 372 -9.99 -6.40 -25.82
N ARG A 373 -8.68 -6.13 -25.87
CA ARG A 373 -7.92 -5.56 -24.75
C ARG A 373 -8.53 -4.25 -24.24
N ARG A 374 -8.83 -3.32 -25.16
CA ARG A 374 -9.49 -2.05 -24.82
C ARG A 374 -10.91 -2.25 -24.30
N LEU A 375 -11.65 -3.23 -24.83
CA LEU A 375 -12.98 -3.56 -24.33
C LEU A 375 -12.93 -4.14 -22.91
N ALA A 376 -11.95 -5.00 -22.60
CA ALA A 376 -11.74 -5.50 -21.25
C ALA A 376 -11.41 -4.35 -20.28
N ARG A 377 -10.49 -3.44 -20.66
CA ARG A 377 -10.18 -2.23 -19.87
C ARG A 377 -11.41 -1.33 -19.68
N ALA A 378 -12.16 -1.07 -20.74
CA ALA A 378 -13.41 -0.30 -20.67
C ALA A 378 -14.45 -0.96 -19.76
N THR A 379 -14.59 -2.28 -19.82
CA THR A 379 -15.51 -3.07 -18.98
C THR A 379 -15.15 -2.94 -17.50
N GLN A 380 -13.85 -3.03 -17.21
CA GLN A 380 -13.33 -2.89 -15.85
C GLN A 380 -13.59 -1.49 -15.28
N VAL A 381 -13.34 -0.44 -16.07
CA VAL A 381 -13.63 0.95 -15.70
C VAL A 381 -15.13 1.15 -15.54
N ALA A 382 -15.94 0.60 -16.45
CA ALA A 382 -17.40 0.67 -16.40
C ALA A 382 -17.94 0.06 -15.11
N ALA A 383 -17.37 -1.05 -14.62
CA ALA A 383 -17.81 -1.68 -13.37
C ALA A 383 -17.76 -0.73 -12.15
N ARG A 384 -16.90 0.28 -12.19
CA ARG A 384 -16.78 1.31 -11.14
C ARG A 384 -17.71 2.51 -11.33
N VAL A 385 -18.24 2.69 -12.53
CA VAL A 385 -18.95 3.93 -12.94
C VAL A 385 -20.43 3.69 -13.23
N ASP A 386 -20.73 2.60 -13.94
CA ASP A 386 -22.05 2.23 -14.43
C ASP A 386 -22.16 0.70 -14.64
N ARG A 387 -22.93 0.06 -13.75
CA ARG A 387 -23.14 -1.40 -13.74
C ARG A 387 -23.81 -1.90 -15.03
N GLU A 388 -24.77 -1.15 -15.58
CA GLU A 388 -25.51 -1.60 -16.77
C GLU A 388 -24.59 -1.58 -18.01
N VAL A 389 -23.80 -0.52 -18.15
CA VAL A 389 -22.79 -0.40 -19.20
C VAL A 389 -21.74 -1.51 -19.04
N ALA A 390 -21.26 -1.78 -17.83
CA ALA A 390 -20.30 -2.84 -17.56
C ALA A 390 -20.84 -4.22 -17.97
N ALA A 391 -22.09 -4.54 -17.62
CA ALA A 391 -22.72 -5.80 -18.00
C ALA A 391 -22.87 -5.95 -19.53
N GLN A 392 -23.22 -4.88 -20.24
CA GLN A 392 -23.31 -4.88 -21.70
C GLN A 392 -21.95 -5.12 -22.36
N MET A 393 -20.92 -4.42 -21.90
CA MET A 393 -19.55 -4.59 -22.41
C MET A 393 -19.00 -5.98 -22.12
N PHE A 394 -19.30 -6.54 -20.95
CA PHE A 394 -18.91 -7.90 -20.57
C PHE A 394 -19.51 -8.96 -21.50
N VAL A 395 -20.77 -8.82 -21.92
CA VAL A 395 -21.38 -9.69 -22.94
C VAL A 395 -20.65 -9.55 -24.29
N GLY A 396 -20.26 -8.33 -24.67
CA GLY A 396 -19.43 -8.08 -25.84
C GLY A 396 -18.08 -8.80 -25.78
N MET A 397 -17.45 -8.81 -24.60
CA MET A 397 -16.19 -9.52 -24.35
C MET A 397 -16.36 -11.04 -24.50
N GLN A 398 -17.42 -11.62 -23.96
CA GLN A 398 -17.69 -13.08 -24.04
C GLN A 398 -18.04 -13.57 -25.45
N THR A 399 -18.68 -12.74 -26.25
CA THR A 399 -19.06 -13.09 -27.62
C THR A 399 -17.94 -12.88 -28.64
N GLY A 400 -16.86 -12.18 -28.23
CA GLY A 400 -15.77 -11.71 -29.08
C GLY A 400 -14.81 -12.78 -29.61
N GLN A 401 -14.37 -13.74 -28.80
CA GLN A 401 -13.51 -14.88 -29.20
C GLN A 401 -13.08 -15.72 -27.97
N ARG A 402 -13.05 -17.06 -28.09
CA ARG A 402 -12.58 -17.99 -27.03
C ARG A 402 -11.07 -17.96 -26.73
N HIS A 403 -10.27 -17.28 -27.55
CA HIS A 403 -8.80 -17.32 -27.45
C HIS A 403 -8.22 -16.35 -26.41
N PHE A 404 -8.97 -15.30 -26.03
CA PHE A 404 -8.51 -14.28 -25.10
C PHE A 404 -8.98 -14.48 -23.65
N GLU A 405 -9.86 -15.46 -23.41
CA GLU A 405 -10.44 -15.87 -22.10
C GLU A 405 -9.41 -16.21 -20.99
N ASN A 406 -8.11 -16.03 -21.22
CA ASN A 406 -7.01 -16.45 -20.37
C ASN A 406 -5.99 -15.34 -20.06
N SER A 407 -6.32 -14.05 -20.27
CA SER A 407 -5.45 -12.92 -19.91
C SER A 407 -5.76 -12.40 -18.49
N ILE A 408 -4.78 -11.78 -17.82
CA ILE A 408 -5.01 -11.08 -16.53
C ILE A 408 -6.04 -9.96 -16.72
N THR A 409 -5.99 -9.20 -17.83
CA THR A 409 -6.93 -8.12 -18.14
C THR A 409 -8.38 -8.60 -18.21
N ASP A 410 -8.61 -9.77 -18.80
CA ASP A 410 -9.94 -10.39 -18.91
C ASP A 410 -10.45 -10.83 -17.54
N ALA A 411 -9.59 -11.46 -16.73
CA ALA A 411 -9.93 -11.87 -15.38
C ALA A 411 -10.21 -10.66 -14.46
N LEU A 412 -9.50 -9.57 -14.67
CA LEU A 412 -9.69 -8.31 -13.95
C LEU A 412 -11.02 -7.64 -14.33
N ALA A 413 -11.34 -7.56 -15.62
CA ALA A 413 -12.63 -7.08 -16.09
C ALA A 413 -13.79 -7.95 -15.60
N ALA A 414 -13.64 -9.28 -15.69
CA ALA A 414 -14.65 -10.22 -15.23
C ALA A 414 -14.88 -10.16 -13.72
N SER A 415 -13.81 -10.11 -12.92
CA SER A 415 -13.91 -10.04 -11.46
C SER A 415 -14.62 -8.76 -11.02
N ALA A 416 -14.31 -7.61 -11.64
CA ALA A 416 -14.98 -6.35 -11.36
C ALA A 416 -16.49 -6.40 -11.65
N VAL A 417 -16.91 -7.04 -12.74
CA VAL A 417 -18.34 -7.21 -13.09
C VAL A 417 -19.03 -8.21 -12.16
N ILE A 418 -18.39 -9.33 -11.82
CA ILE A 418 -18.98 -10.36 -10.97
C ILE A 418 -19.25 -9.84 -9.55
N VAL A 419 -18.37 -9.01 -8.98
CA VAL A 419 -18.58 -8.48 -7.62
C VAL A 419 -19.83 -7.59 -7.54
N ILE A 420 -20.07 -6.78 -8.57
CA ILE A 420 -21.23 -5.87 -8.60
C ILE A 420 -22.52 -6.56 -9.02
N ASP A 421 -22.44 -7.71 -9.70
CA ASP A 421 -23.61 -8.44 -10.18
C ASP A 421 -24.40 -9.14 -9.05
N ASP A 422 -25.72 -9.23 -9.20
CA ASP A 422 -26.63 -9.72 -8.14
C ASP A 422 -26.53 -11.21 -7.89
N ASP A 423 -26.20 -11.98 -8.93
CA ASP A 423 -25.95 -13.42 -8.84
C ASP A 423 -24.45 -13.74 -8.66
N GLY A 424 -23.59 -12.72 -8.66
CA GLY A 424 -22.15 -12.88 -8.51
C GLY A 424 -21.70 -13.04 -7.05
N ASP A 425 -20.50 -13.58 -6.86
CA ASP A 425 -19.92 -13.81 -5.54
C ASP A 425 -18.40 -13.63 -5.50
N VAL A 426 -17.89 -13.29 -4.30
CA VAL A 426 -16.46 -13.02 -4.07
C VAL A 426 -15.58 -14.23 -4.39
N ASP A 427 -16.03 -15.46 -4.15
CA ASP A 427 -15.21 -16.66 -4.40
C ASP A 427 -15.03 -16.91 -5.89
N THR A 428 -16.05 -16.60 -6.71
CA THR A 428 -15.96 -16.72 -8.16
C THR A 428 -15.00 -15.68 -8.74
N ALA A 429 -15.15 -14.41 -8.36
CA ALA A 429 -14.23 -13.34 -8.77
C ALA A 429 -12.78 -13.65 -8.34
N TYR A 430 -12.59 -14.10 -7.10
CA TYR A 430 -11.28 -14.46 -6.56
C TYR A 430 -10.64 -15.63 -7.31
N ARG A 431 -11.39 -16.72 -7.57
CA ARG A 431 -10.88 -17.85 -8.34
C ARG A 431 -10.47 -17.46 -9.74
N MET A 432 -11.24 -16.59 -10.41
CA MET A 432 -10.89 -16.15 -11.77
C MET A 432 -9.56 -15.40 -11.81
N LEU A 433 -9.31 -14.50 -10.85
CA LEU A 433 -8.02 -13.80 -10.75
C LEU A 433 -6.89 -14.76 -10.38
N MET A 434 -7.09 -15.64 -9.39
CA MET A 434 -6.08 -16.64 -9.02
C MET A 434 -5.73 -17.57 -10.19
N ASP A 435 -6.72 -18.08 -10.92
CA ASP A 435 -6.51 -18.92 -12.09
C ASP A 435 -5.75 -18.17 -13.20
N ALA A 436 -5.97 -16.86 -13.36
CA ALA A 436 -5.23 -16.03 -14.30
C ALA A 436 -3.76 -15.87 -13.87
N PHE A 437 -3.51 -15.53 -12.61
CA PHE A 437 -2.15 -15.44 -12.05
C PHE A 437 -1.38 -16.75 -12.20
N GLU A 438 -2.00 -17.90 -11.93
CA GLU A 438 -1.33 -19.21 -12.06
C GLU A 438 -1.01 -19.57 -13.52
N ARG A 439 -1.79 -19.08 -14.49
CA ARG A 439 -1.61 -19.41 -15.92
C ARG A 439 -0.64 -18.49 -16.65
N THR A 440 -0.56 -17.22 -16.27
CA THR A 440 0.24 -16.22 -17.00
C THR A 440 1.63 -16.00 -16.39
N ALA A 441 2.01 -16.77 -15.38
CA ALA A 441 3.34 -16.73 -14.78
C ALA A 441 4.47 -17.07 -15.79
N PRO A 442 5.68 -16.50 -15.64
CA PRO A 442 6.09 -15.53 -14.61
C PRO A 442 5.58 -14.11 -14.92
N HIS A 443 5.29 -13.35 -13.86
CA HIS A 443 4.79 -11.97 -13.98
C HIS A 443 5.92 -10.95 -13.92
N ASP A 444 5.75 -9.85 -14.64
CA ASP A 444 6.60 -8.67 -14.50
C ASP A 444 6.10 -7.84 -13.30
N SER A 445 6.98 -7.58 -12.33
CA SER A 445 6.66 -6.80 -11.12
C SER A 445 6.23 -5.37 -11.43
N ASP A 446 6.59 -4.90 -12.62
CA ASP A 446 6.43 -3.53 -13.06
C ASP A 446 5.24 -3.35 -14.03
N ASP A 447 4.53 -4.43 -14.39
CA ASP A 447 3.36 -4.36 -15.26
C ASP A 447 2.16 -3.75 -14.51
N PRO A 448 1.64 -2.58 -14.93
CA PRO A 448 0.52 -1.93 -14.26
C PRO A 448 -0.75 -2.81 -14.16
N VAL A 449 -0.98 -3.68 -15.15
CA VAL A 449 -2.14 -4.59 -15.16
C VAL A 449 -1.99 -5.68 -14.10
N VAL A 450 -0.76 -6.17 -13.90
CA VAL A 450 -0.45 -7.14 -12.85
C VAL A 450 -0.65 -6.50 -11.49
N LEU A 451 -0.12 -5.29 -11.26
CA LEU A 451 -0.28 -4.56 -10.01
C LEU A 451 -1.76 -4.30 -9.69
N GLU A 452 -2.54 -3.83 -10.66
CA GLU A 452 -3.98 -3.60 -10.47
C GLU A 452 -4.75 -4.91 -10.22
N ALA A 453 -4.33 -6.02 -10.83
CA ALA A 453 -4.90 -7.33 -10.53
C ALA A 453 -4.56 -7.82 -9.12
N VAL A 454 -3.37 -7.50 -8.60
CA VAL A 454 -3.01 -7.78 -7.21
C VAL A 454 -3.84 -6.93 -6.25
N GLU A 455 -4.05 -5.65 -6.56
CA GLU A 455 -4.94 -4.77 -5.80
C GLU A 455 -6.39 -5.27 -5.79
N ALA A 456 -6.94 -5.65 -6.94
CA ALA A 456 -8.28 -6.25 -7.02
C ALA A 456 -8.38 -7.55 -6.20
N LEU A 457 -7.32 -8.38 -6.22
CA LEU A 457 -7.26 -9.59 -5.40
C LEU A 457 -7.25 -9.24 -3.90
N ARG A 458 -6.52 -8.21 -3.48
CA ARG A 458 -6.53 -7.68 -2.10
C ARG A 458 -7.92 -7.22 -1.70
N GLU A 459 -8.59 -6.44 -2.54
CA GLU A 459 -9.96 -5.97 -2.31
C GLU A 459 -10.94 -7.14 -2.11
N LEU A 460 -10.84 -8.19 -2.94
CA LEU A 460 -11.65 -9.41 -2.79
C LEU A 460 -11.34 -10.15 -1.48
N CYS A 461 -10.08 -10.22 -1.07
CA CYS A 461 -9.70 -10.81 0.21
C CYS A 461 -10.30 -10.05 1.39
N TRP A 462 -10.25 -8.71 1.32
CA TRP A 462 -10.85 -7.83 2.31
C TRP A 462 -12.37 -7.99 2.36
N LEU A 463 -13.04 -7.90 1.21
CA LEU A 463 -14.48 -8.06 1.10
C LEU A 463 -14.95 -9.43 1.59
N GLY A 464 -14.21 -10.48 1.22
CA GLY A 464 -14.45 -11.85 1.62
C GLY A 464 -14.18 -12.13 3.11
N GLY A 465 -13.39 -11.31 3.80
CA GLY A 465 -13.20 -11.33 5.26
C GLY A 465 -12.73 -12.68 5.84
N ARG A 466 -12.01 -13.49 5.06
CA ARG A 466 -11.68 -14.89 5.37
C ARG A 466 -10.18 -15.13 5.24
N ALA A 467 -9.58 -15.76 6.24
CA ALA A 467 -8.13 -15.99 6.29
C ALA A 467 -7.62 -16.82 5.11
N GLU A 468 -8.45 -17.74 4.60
CA GLU A 468 -8.10 -18.65 3.51
C GLU A 468 -7.82 -17.91 2.18
N LEU A 469 -8.46 -16.75 1.94
CA LEU A 469 -8.24 -15.95 0.74
C LEU A 469 -6.87 -15.23 0.77
N TRP A 470 -6.42 -14.84 1.96
CA TRP A 470 -5.17 -14.12 2.15
C TRP A 470 -3.93 -15.00 1.92
N ASP A 471 -4.04 -16.32 2.12
CA ASP A 471 -2.95 -17.25 1.80
C ASP A 471 -2.66 -17.33 0.30
N GLY A 472 -3.69 -17.25 -0.55
CA GLY A 472 -3.50 -17.18 -2.01
C GLY A 472 -2.95 -15.83 -2.45
N TYR A 473 -3.48 -14.73 -1.92
CA TYR A 473 -2.97 -13.38 -2.18
C TYR A 473 -1.48 -13.26 -1.84
N ARG A 474 -1.05 -13.78 -0.69
CA ARG A 474 0.36 -13.80 -0.30
C ARG A 474 1.25 -14.53 -1.29
N ARG A 475 0.81 -15.69 -1.80
CA ARG A 475 1.59 -16.43 -2.81
C ARG A 475 1.81 -15.59 -4.06
N VAL A 476 0.79 -14.86 -4.51
CA VAL A 476 0.89 -13.96 -5.66
C VAL A 476 1.84 -12.80 -5.36
N VAL A 477 1.72 -12.13 -4.20
CA VAL A 477 2.63 -11.01 -3.85
C VAL A 477 4.07 -11.48 -3.71
N ASP A 478 4.33 -12.62 -3.06
CA ASP A 478 5.67 -13.15 -2.89
C ASP A 478 6.32 -13.54 -4.25
N GLU A 479 5.50 -13.81 -5.28
CA GLU A 479 5.94 -14.05 -6.67
C GLU A 479 6.16 -12.75 -7.46
N VAL A 480 5.23 -11.80 -7.37
CA VAL A 480 5.24 -10.54 -8.14
C VAL A 480 6.23 -9.52 -7.56
N ALA A 481 6.33 -9.40 -6.23
CA ALA A 481 7.17 -8.42 -5.54
C ALA A 481 7.91 -9.07 -4.36
N PRO A 482 8.97 -9.86 -4.63
CA PRO A 482 9.68 -10.62 -3.59
C PRO A 482 10.40 -9.72 -2.58
N GLU A 483 10.62 -8.44 -2.91
CA GLU A 483 11.21 -7.47 -1.99
C GLU A 483 10.19 -6.99 -0.95
N ALA A 484 10.37 -7.42 0.29
CA ALA A 484 9.52 -7.07 1.43
C ALA A 484 9.48 -5.58 1.79
N SER A 485 10.37 -4.76 1.21
CA SER A 485 10.46 -3.30 1.37
C SER A 485 9.75 -2.52 0.25
N SER A 486 9.25 -3.18 -0.79
CA SER A 486 8.37 -2.54 -1.78
C SER A 486 7.07 -2.07 -1.13
N ALA A 487 6.39 -1.11 -1.75
CA ALA A 487 5.06 -0.65 -1.33
C ALA A 487 4.08 -1.83 -1.19
N LEU A 488 4.00 -2.66 -2.22
CA LEU A 488 3.16 -3.85 -2.28
C LEU A 488 3.54 -4.88 -1.20
N GLY A 489 4.85 -5.10 -0.99
CA GLY A 489 5.38 -5.98 0.05
C GLY A 489 5.04 -5.48 1.47
N LEU A 490 5.07 -4.16 1.69
CA LEU A 490 4.69 -3.53 2.95
C LEU A 490 3.19 -3.66 3.21
N VAL A 491 2.34 -3.37 2.20
CA VAL A 491 0.90 -3.58 2.28
C VAL A 491 0.58 -5.04 2.61
N ALA A 492 1.18 -6.00 1.90
CA ALA A 492 0.97 -7.42 2.20
C ALA A 492 1.44 -7.82 3.61
N ALA A 493 2.53 -7.23 4.11
CA ALA A 493 3.00 -7.45 5.47
C ALA A 493 2.05 -6.86 6.53
N LEU A 494 1.45 -5.71 6.28
CA LEU A 494 0.44 -5.11 7.17
C LEU A 494 -0.77 -6.01 7.36
N TRP A 495 -1.28 -6.56 6.25
CA TRP A 495 -2.43 -7.45 6.28
C TRP A 495 -2.14 -8.74 7.06
N ARG A 496 -0.92 -9.29 7.00
CA ARG A 496 -0.49 -10.44 7.84
C ARG A 496 -0.62 -10.16 9.34
N GLY A 497 -0.40 -8.92 9.75
CA GLY A 497 -0.51 -8.48 11.13
C GLY A 497 0.33 -7.23 11.35
N PRO A 498 -0.26 -6.04 11.61
CA PRO A 498 0.50 -4.80 11.72
C PRO A 498 1.55 -4.82 12.86
N SER A 499 1.29 -5.59 13.91
CA SER A 499 2.21 -5.81 15.02
C SER A 499 3.48 -6.59 14.61
N THR A 500 3.42 -7.36 13.52
CA THR A 500 4.49 -8.25 13.03
C THR A 500 5.51 -7.57 12.12
N LEU A 501 5.30 -6.30 11.76
CA LEU A 501 6.25 -5.56 10.92
C LEU A 501 7.65 -5.52 11.52
N SER A 502 8.64 -5.85 10.70
CA SER A 502 10.07 -5.74 11.04
C SER A 502 10.50 -4.30 11.26
N ALA A 503 11.65 -4.09 11.93
CA ALA A 503 12.19 -2.75 12.14
C ALA A 503 12.43 -1.99 10.82
N VAL A 504 12.92 -2.67 9.78
CA VAL A 504 13.14 -2.08 8.45
C VAL A 504 11.82 -1.63 7.81
N GLN A 505 10.78 -2.46 7.89
CA GLN A 505 9.44 -2.13 7.35
C GLN A 505 8.80 -0.96 8.10
N ARG A 506 8.98 -0.87 9.42
CA ARG A 506 8.51 0.27 10.21
C ARG A 506 9.22 1.57 9.80
N THR A 507 10.55 1.55 9.69
CA THR A 507 11.31 2.71 9.20
C THR A 507 10.90 3.11 7.78
N THR A 508 10.59 2.13 6.93
CA THR A 508 10.11 2.40 5.56
C THR A 508 8.75 3.08 5.60
N LEU A 509 7.80 2.57 6.39
CA LEU A 509 6.50 3.19 6.60
C LEU A 509 6.63 4.62 7.15
N ASP A 510 7.52 4.84 8.12
CA ASP A 510 7.79 6.16 8.69
C ASP A 510 8.27 7.15 7.62
N ALA A 511 9.18 6.70 6.73
CA ALA A 511 9.68 7.51 5.63
C ALA A 511 8.59 7.81 4.59
N LEU A 512 7.71 6.85 4.28
CA LEU A 512 6.59 7.04 3.35
C LEU A 512 5.59 8.07 3.88
N ILE A 513 5.21 7.97 5.16
CA ILE A 513 4.28 8.92 5.79
C ILE A 513 4.90 10.32 5.83
N ALA A 514 6.17 10.43 6.24
CA ALA A 514 6.85 11.72 6.35
C ALA A 514 7.14 12.39 4.99
N GLY A 515 7.29 11.60 3.94
CA GLY A 515 7.56 12.07 2.57
C GLY A 515 6.31 12.36 1.75
N LEU A 516 5.12 12.17 2.30
CA LEU A 516 3.87 12.28 1.57
C LEU A 516 3.62 13.72 1.09
N SER A 517 3.35 13.89 -0.20
CA SER A 517 3.12 15.19 -0.83
C SER A 517 1.96 15.15 -1.82
N VAL A 518 1.27 16.28 -1.98
CA VAL A 518 0.16 16.49 -2.92
C VAL A 518 0.57 16.39 -4.39
N ASP A 519 1.87 16.47 -4.69
CA ASP A 519 2.40 16.29 -6.06
C ASP A 519 2.39 14.80 -6.51
N GLN A 520 2.21 13.88 -5.57
CA GLN A 520 2.17 12.43 -5.80
C GLN A 520 0.80 11.96 -6.32
N SER A 521 0.71 10.68 -6.71
CA SER A 521 -0.56 10.10 -7.19
C SER A 521 -1.62 10.12 -6.07
N PRO A 522 -2.85 10.59 -6.32
CA PRO A 522 -3.92 10.54 -5.33
C PRO A 522 -4.21 9.12 -4.80
N LEU A 523 -4.09 8.10 -5.66
CA LEU A 523 -4.24 6.70 -5.26
C LEU A 523 -3.12 6.29 -4.31
N TRP A 524 -1.87 6.62 -4.64
CA TRP A 524 -0.72 6.38 -3.77
C TRP A 524 -0.84 7.08 -2.42
N ILE A 525 -1.33 8.33 -2.42
CA ILE A 525 -1.62 9.05 -1.17
C ILE A 525 -2.66 8.29 -0.35
N GLY A 526 -3.72 7.80 -1.00
CA GLY A 526 -4.75 6.98 -0.36
C GLY A 526 -4.19 5.70 0.27
N GLU A 527 -3.26 5.02 -0.40
CA GLU A 527 -2.62 3.81 0.12
C GLU A 527 -1.72 4.10 1.33
N VAL A 528 -0.85 5.10 1.24
CA VAL A 528 0.02 5.50 2.37
C VAL A 528 -0.83 5.95 3.56
N ALA A 529 -1.91 6.70 3.31
CA ALA A 529 -2.85 7.10 4.34
C ALA A 529 -3.60 5.90 4.96
N GLU A 530 -4.00 4.89 4.19
CA GLU A 530 -4.59 3.66 4.72
C GLU A 530 -3.61 2.92 5.65
N MET A 531 -2.34 2.85 5.26
CA MET A 531 -1.28 2.30 6.11
C MET A 531 -1.13 3.12 7.39
N ALA A 532 -1.11 4.46 7.30
CA ALA A 532 -1.05 5.33 8.47
C ALA A 532 -2.27 5.16 9.39
N ALA A 533 -3.47 5.00 8.85
CA ALA A 533 -4.70 4.75 9.61
C ALA A 533 -4.64 3.47 10.43
N THR A 534 -3.97 2.44 9.92
CA THR A 534 -3.78 1.18 10.66
C THR A 534 -3.02 1.38 11.99
N PHE A 535 -2.16 2.40 12.08
CA PHE A 535 -1.40 2.76 13.30
C PHE A 535 -1.96 3.99 14.04
N ASP A 536 -3.17 4.45 13.69
CA ASP A 536 -3.78 5.67 14.22
C ASP A 536 -2.94 6.95 13.98
N ARG A 537 -2.26 7.02 12.83
CA ARG A 537 -1.35 8.12 12.44
C ARG A 537 -1.90 9.01 11.32
N ILE A 538 -3.22 9.02 11.12
CA ILE A 538 -3.87 9.81 10.06
C ILE A 538 -3.60 11.31 10.19
N ASP A 539 -3.40 11.83 11.40
CA ASP A 539 -3.04 13.23 11.62
C ASP A 539 -1.79 13.66 10.85
N GLU A 540 -0.81 12.77 10.68
CA GLU A 540 0.43 13.07 9.95
C GLU A 540 0.18 13.24 8.45
N CYS A 541 -0.89 12.63 7.93
CA CYS A 541 -1.30 12.74 6.52
C CYS A 541 -2.35 13.84 6.28
N ARG A 542 -2.89 14.45 7.34
CA ARG A 542 -4.11 15.28 7.29
C ARG A 542 -4.02 16.43 6.27
N ALA A 543 -2.90 17.16 6.25
CA ALA A 543 -2.75 18.30 5.33
C ALA A 543 -2.88 17.90 3.86
N VAL A 544 -2.25 16.77 3.48
CA VAL A 544 -2.31 16.23 2.11
C VAL A 544 -3.72 15.72 1.80
N LEU A 545 -4.38 15.07 2.76
CA LEU A 545 -5.74 14.56 2.59
C LEU A 545 -6.78 15.68 2.48
N ASP A 546 -6.65 16.73 3.28
CA ASP A 546 -7.52 17.91 3.20
C ASP A 546 -7.35 18.62 1.85
N GLU A 547 -6.11 18.74 1.34
CA GLU A 547 -5.86 19.33 0.01
C GLU A 547 -6.43 18.47 -1.13
N LEU A 548 -6.37 17.13 -1.01
CA LEU A 548 -7.04 16.23 -1.96
C LEU A 548 -8.57 16.42 -1.95
N ILE A 549 -9.16 16.71 -0.79
CA ILE A 549 -10.58 16.99 -0.65
C ILE A 549 -10.92 18.37 -1.23
N ASP A 550 -10.14 19.41 -0.91
CA ASP A 550 -10.36 20.78 -1.40
C ASP A 550 -10.16 20.91 -2.92
N GLY A 551 -9.30 20.07 -3.51
CA GLY A 551 -9.14 19.94 -4.96
C GLY A 551 -10.43 19.57 -5.70
N ILE A 552 -11.42 18.99 -5.01
CA ILE A 552 -12.75 18.71 -5.56
C ILE A 552 -13.52 20.01 -5.86
N ASP A 553 -13.47 20.99 -4.95
CA ASP A 553 -14.30 22.19 -5.02
C ASP A 553 -13.83 23.20 -6.08
N THR A 554 -12.58 23.09 -6.53
CA THR A 554 -11.97 23.96 -7.54
C THR A 554 -12.22 23.51 -8.99
N CYS A 555 -12.51 22.23 -9.23
CA CYS A 555 -12.91 21.68 -10.54
C CYS A 555 -14.43 21.74 -10.75
N ARG A 556 -15.00 22.94 -10.62
CA ARG A 556 -16.45 23.19 -10.63
C ARG A 556 -17.07 23.23 -12.03
N ASP A 557 -16.58 22.41 -12.95
CA ASP A 557 -17.34 22.11 -14.17
C ASP A 557 -18.43 21.08 -13.85
N VAL A 558 -19.63 21.34 -14.34
CA VAL A 558 -20.91 20.73 -13.92
C VAL A 558 -20.99 19.21 -14.20
N THR A 559 -19.92 18.61 -14.70
CA THR A 559 -19.82 17.20 -15.12
C THR A 559 -18.83 16.35 -14.30
N SER A 560 -17.96 16.96 -13.49
CA SER A 560 -16.87 16.24 -12.83
C SER A 560 -17.27 15.77 -11.43
N ARG A 561 -17.44 14.45 -11.23
CA ARG A 561 -17.57 13.87 -9.89
C ARG A 561 -16.20 13.86 -9.19
N PRO A 562 -16.17 14.00 -7.86
CA PRO A 562 -14.94 13.92 -7.07
C PRO A 562 -14.14 12.63 -7.29
N SER A 563 -12.81 12.71 -7.23
CA SER A 563 -11.92 11.56 -7.44
C SER A 563 -12.08 10.50 -6.34
N ILE A 564 -11.89 9.23 -6.69
CA ILE A 564 -12.02 8.09 -5.76
C ILE A 564 -11.05 8.20 -4.57
N ALA A 565 -9.87 8.79 -4.80
CA ALA A 565 -8.87 9.06 -3.78
C ALA A 565 -9.37 10.09 -2.75
N ALA A 566 -10.12 11.11 -3.18
CA ALA A 566 -10.69 12.08 -2.27
C ALA A 566 -11.86 11.48 -1.46
N VAL A 567 -12.66 10.58 -2.05
CA VAL A 567 -13.64 9.77 -1.29
C VAL A 567 -12.94 8.94 -0.21
N TRP A 568 -11.84 8.28 -0.56
CA TRP A 568 -11.05 7.51 0.38
C TRP A 568 -10.47 8.39 1.50
N ALA A 569 -9.93 9.56 1.16
CA ALA A 569 -9.46 10.56 2.13
C ALA A 569 -10.55 10.97 3.12
N MET A 570 -11.77 11.26 2.63
CA MET A 570 -12.93 11.57 3.48
C MET A 570 -13.24 10.43 4.45
N LEU A 571 -13.24 9.18 3.97
CA LEU A 571 -13.52 8.00 4.80
C LEU A 571 -12.47 7.79 5.90
N LEU A 572 -11.18 7.91 5.56
CA LEU A 572 -10.07 7.79 6.52
C LEU A 572 -10.12 8.89 7.59
N LEU A 573 -10.35 10.15 7.18
CA LEU A 573 -10.51 11.28 8.10
C LEU A 573 -11.78 11.15 8.95
N ALA A 574 -12.87 10.64 8.39
CA ALA A 574 -14.11 10.39 9.12
C ALA A 574 -13.92 9.31 10.21
N GLN A 575 -13.16 8.26 9.91
CA GLN A 575 -12.80 7.20 10.87
C GLN A 575 -11.92 7.75 12.01
N ASP A 576 -10.87 8.50 11.69
CA ASP A 576 -10.03 9.16 12.71
C ASP A 576 -10.86 10.12 13.58
N ALA A 577 -11.73 10.93 12.96
CA ALA A 577 -12.63 11.83 13.67
C ALA A 577 -13.58 11.07 14.62
N PHE A 578 -13.99 9.84 14.29
CA PHE A 578 -14.84 9.04 15.17
C PHE A 578 -14.11 8.69 16.46
N HIS A 579 -12.87 8.19 16.35
CA HIS A 579 -12.04 7.81 17.49
C HIS A 579 -11.67 9.01 18.36
N ARG A 580 -11.55 10.20 17.76
CA ARG A 580 -11.31 11.47 18.47
C ARG A 580 -12.56 12.11 19.08
N GLY A 581 -13.74 11.51 18.91
CA GLY A 581 -15.01 12.06 19.41
C GLY A 581 -15.60 13.19 18.56
N ASN A 582 -15.01 13.52 17.42
CA ASN A 582 -15.49 14.55 16.48
C ASN A 582 -16.60 14.00 15.56
N TRP A 583 -17.68 13.50 16.15
CA TRP A 583 -18.73 12.76 15.42
C TRP A 583 -19.52 13.60 14.42
N SER A 584 -19.56 14.92 14.58
CA SER A 584 -20.09 15.84 13.56
C SER A 584 -19.26 15.76 12.28
N THR A 585 -17.93 15.77 12.40
CA THR A 585 -16.99 15.67 11.28
C THR A 585 -17.07 14.29 10.62
N THR A 586 -17.14 13.21 11.41
CA THR A 586 -17.39 11.86 10.88
C THR A 586 -18.64 11.82 10.03
N THR A 587 -19.74 12.39 10.55
CA THR A 587 -21.03 12.36 9.86
C THR A 587 -21.00 13.20 8.57
N GLU A 588 -20.36 14.38 8.61
CA GLU A 588 -20.24 15.27 7.47
C GLU A 588 -19.44 14.63 6.34
N LEU A 589 -18.21 14.20 6.63
CA LEU A 589 -17.31 13.58 5.65
C LEU A 589 -17.90 12.28 5.09
N ALA A 590 -18.52 11.43 5.92
CA ALA A 590 -19.16 10.21 5.44
C ALA A 590 -20.38 10.50 4.53
N ARG A 591 -21.16 11.55 4.82
CA ARG A 591 -22.26 11.97 3.93
C ARG A 591 -21.75 12.54 2.61
N GLN A 592 -20.69 13.34 2.65
CA GLN A 592 -20.03 13.86 1.45
C GLN A 592 -19.52 12.69 0.59
N ALA A 593 -18.72 11.78 1.16
CA ALA A 593 -18.23 10.58 0.49
C ALA A 593 -19.36 9.77 -0.15
N LYS A 594 -20.46 9.56 0.59
CA LYS A 594 -21.64 8.85 0.06
C LYS A 594 -22.31 9.61 -1.09
N ALA A 595 -22.43 10.93 -1.01
CA ALA A 595 -22.99 11.75 -2.09
C ALA A 595 -22.12 11.65 -3.35
N VAL A 596 -20.79 11.58 -3.19
CA VAL A 596 -19.85 11.35 -4.30
C VAL A 596 -20.11 10.01 -4.97
N CYS A 597 -20.21 8.92 -4.20
CA CYS A 597 -20.49 7.57 -4.74
C CYS A 597 -21.89 7.47 -5.39
N GLY A 598 -22.85 8.30 -4.94
CA GLY A 598 -24.22 8.37 -5.46
C GLY A 598 -25.22 7.60 -4.62
N VAL A 599 -26.51 7.87 -4.82
CA VAL A 599 -27.61 7.38 -3.95
C VAL A 599 -27.81 5.86 -4.05
N ASP A 600 -27.51 5.26 -5.21
CA ASP A 600 -27.72 3.83 -5.52
C ASP A 600 -26.42 3.04 -5.75
N GLY A 601 -25.25 3.66 -5.51
CA GLY A 601 -23.95 3.09 -5.86
C GLY A 601 -23.60 1.87 -5.00
N HIS A 602 -23.63 0.68 -5.59
CA HIS A 602 -23.19 -0.59 -5.01
C HIS A 602 -21.64 -0.68 -4.91
N ASP A 603 -20.99 0.47 -4.73
CA ASP A 603 -19.55 0.62 -4.62
C ASP A 603 -19.11 0.36 -3.19
N HIS A 604 -18.00 -0.37 -3.03
CA HIS A 604 -17.44 -0.77 -1.74
C HIS A 604 -17.21 0.42 -0.79
N LEU A 605 -16.87 1.59 -1.34
CA LEU A 605 -16.68 2.84 -0.59
C LEU A 605 -17.97 3.39 0.02
N GLY A 606 -19.10 3.21 -0.66
CA GLY A 606 -20.41 3.60 -0.13
C GLY A 606 -20.78 2.83 1.14
N TRP A 607 -20.38 1.56 1.23
CA TRP A 607 -20.61 0.73 2.41
C TRP A 607 -19.79 1.18 3.63
N LEU A 608 -18.56 1.67 3.41
CA LEU A 608 -17.73 2.24 4.49
C LEU A 608 -18.33 3.55 5.02
N ALA A 609 -18.84 4.41 4.13
CA ALA A 609 -19.60 5.59 4.56
C ALA A 609 -20.82 5.22 5.40
N ASP A 610 -21.62 4.24 4.94
CA ASP A 610 -22.78 3.73 5.68
C ASP A 610 -22.39 3.13 7.04
N TYR A 611 -21.24 2.45 7.12
CA TYR A 611 -20.72 1.91 8.37
C TYR A 611 -20.30 3.01 9.36
N LEU A 612 -19.58 4.04 8.91
CA LEU A 612 -19.18 5.17 9.77
C LEU A 612 -20.40 5.97 10.28
N LEU A 613 -21.39 6.20 9.42
CA LEU A 613 -22.67 6.78 9.82
C LEU A 613 -23.40 5.90 10.84
N GLY A 614 -23.40 4.59 10.60
CA GLY A 614 -23.96 3.59 11.49
C GLY A 614 -23.28 3.57 12.87
N MET A 615 -21.96 3.73 12.93
CA MET A 615 -21.22 3.77 14.19
C MET A 615 -21.66 4.96 15.05
N VAL A 616 -21.74 6.17 14.47
CA VAL A 616 -22.23 7.38 15.15
C VAL A 616 -23.69 7.20 15.59
N ALA A 617 -24.56 6.67 14.71
CA ALA A 617 -25.95 6.41 15.02
C ALA A 617 -26.10 5.42 16.19
N ALA A 618 -25.32 4.33 16.19
CA ALA A 618 -25.35 3.31 17.23
C ALA A 618 -24.98 3.85 18.61
N VAL A 619 -23.91 4.65 18.70
CA VAL A 619 -23.47 5.23 19.99
C VAL A 619 -24.42 6.33 20.48
N ARG A 620 -25.07 7.08 19.58
CA ARG A 620 -26.09 8.09 19.92
C ARG A 620 -27.46 7.50 20.27
N GLY A 621 -27.71 6.24 19.92
CA GLY A 621 -28.99 5.56 20.18
C GLY A 621 -30.03 5.72 19.07
N GLU A 622 -29.62 6.07 17.86
CA GLU A 622 -30.46 6.20 16.66
C GLU A 622 -30.68 4.81 16.01
N VAL A 623 -31.41 3.95 16.73
CA VAL A 623 -31.52 2.51 16.40
C VAL A 623 -32.20 2.26 15.05
N ASP A 624 -33.21 3.05 14.69
CA ASP A 624 -33.93 2.88 13.42
C ASP A 624 -33.00 3.08 12.21
N LEU A 625 -32.04 4.02 12.31
CA LEU A 625 -31.04 4.23 11.27
C LEU A 625 -30.04 3.07 11.22
N VAL A 626 -29.59 2.57 12.37
CA VAL A 626 -28.72 1.39 12.44
C VAL A 626 -29.39 0.17 11.81
N GLU A 627 -30.67 -0.07 12.09
CA GLU A 627 -31.43 -1.18 11.52
C GLU A 627 -31.49 -1.08 9.99
N GLN A 628 -31.80 0.10 9.46
CA GLN A 628 -31.85 0.33 8.01
C GLN A 628 -30.49 0.08 7.34
N LEU A 629 -29.40 0.62 7.89
CA LEU A 629 -28.05 0.47 7.35
C LEU A 629 -27.58 -0.98 7.43
N ALA A 630 -27.74 -1.63 8.58
CA ALA A 630 -27.36 -3.03 8.79
C ALA A 630 -28.16 -3.98 7.88
N ALA A 631 -29.45 -3.75 7.70
CA ALA A 631 -30.29 -4.55 6.81
C ALA A 631 -29.83 -4.44 5.35
N ARG A 632 -29.53 -3.23 4.89
CA ARG A 632 -28.98 -2.99 3.55
C ARG A 632 -27.64 -3.69 3.33
N MET A 633 -26.69 -3.54 4.26
CA MET A 633 -25.39 -4.22 4.19
C MET A 633 -25.55 -5.74 4.08
N ARG A 634 -26.41 -6.34 4.92
CA ARG A 634 -26.66 -7.79 4.91
C ARG A 634 -27.32 -8.26 3.62
N ALA A 635 -28.32 -7.53 3.13
CA ALA A 635 -29.04 -7.89 1.91
C ALA A 635 -28.10 -7.97 0.70
N TRP A 636 -27.12 -7.06 0.62
CA TRP A 636 -26.10 -7.10 -0.43
C TRP A 636 -25.02 -8.15 -0.18
N ALA A 637 -24.55 -8.26 1.06
CA ALA A 637 -23.37 -9.05 1.40
C ALA A 637 -23.60 -10.57 1.43
N ILE A 638 -24.79 -11.02 1.85
CA ILE A 638 -25.09 -12.45 2.03
C ILE A 638 -24.99 -13.22 0.70
N PRO A 639 -25.66 -12.82 -0.39
CA PRO A 639 -25.56 -13.51 -1.68
C PRO A 639 -24.12 -13.58 -2.21
N ARG A 640 -23.36 -12.50 -2.01
CA ARG A 640 -21.99 -12.32 -2.50
C ARG A 640 -20.91 -12.94 -1.61
N ARG A 641 -21.28 -13.43 -0.41
CA ARG A 641 -20.35 -13.92 0.63
C ARG A 641 -19.30 -12.87 1.03
N ALA A 642 -19.71 -11.61 1.04
CA ALA A 642 -18.91 -10.45 1.45
C ALA A 642 -18.92 -10.29 2.99
N PHE A 643 -18.23 -11.19 3.70
CA PHE A 643 -18.33 -11.31 5.15
C PHE A 643 -17.91 -10.05 5.93
N VAL A 644 -17.08 -9.17 5.37
CA VAL A 644 -16.68 -7.93 6.06
C VAL A 644 -17.87 -7.03 6.37
N LEU A 645 -18.84 -6.92 5.44
CA LEU A 645 -20.03 -6.08 5.62
C LEU A 645 -21.04 -6.69 6.59
N ILE A 646 -21.09 -8.02 6.66
CA ILE A 646 -21.86 -8.72 7.70
C ILE A 646 -21.26 -8.37 9.07
N ARG A 647 -19.93 -8.39 9.20
CA ARG A 647 -19.25 -8.00 10.44
C ARG A 647 -19.44 -6.53 10.78
N PHE A 648 -19.49 -5.62 9.80
CA PHE A 648 -19.87 -4.22 10.04
C PHE A 648 -21.24 -4.15 10.70
N ALA A 649 -22.24 -4.82 10.12
CA ALA A 649 -23.58 -4.86 10.69
C ALA A 649 -23.60 -5.45 12.11
N GLU A 650 -22.88 -6.54 12.38
CA GLU A 650 -22.77 -7.13 13.73
C GLU A 650 -22.07 -6.18 14.72
N HIS A 651 -21.06 -5.43 14.29
CA HIS A 651 -20.42 -4.44 15.15
C HIS A 651 -21.38 -3.30 15.51
N LEU A 652 -22.18 -2.80 14.55
CA LEU A 652 -23.20 -1.78 14.84
C LEU A 652 -24.19 -2.27 15.91
N TRP A 653 -24.66 -3.52 15.80
CA TRP A 653 -25.53 -4.12 16.80
C TRP A 653 -24.84 -4.33 18.15
N THR A 654 -23.54 -4.59 18.16
CA THR A 654 -22.75 -4.66 19.39
C THR A 654 -22.74 -3.31 20.12
N LEU A 655 -22.53 -2.21 19.39
CA LEU A 655 -22.55 -0.85 19.97
C LEU A 655 -23.95 -0.48 20.49
N VAL A 656 -25.02 -0.80 19.76
CA VAL A 656 -26.41 -0.60 20.21
C VAL A 656 -26.70 -1.39 21.49
N ALA A 657 -26.35 -2.68 21.52
CA ALA A 657 -26.54 -3.53 22.69
C ALA A 657 -25.71 -3.03 23.89
N GLY A 658 -24.48 -2.57 23.63
CA GLY A 658 -23.59 -1.98 24.63
C GLY A 658 -24.18 -0.75 25.29
N GLY A 659 -24.75 0.17 24.50
CA GLY A 659 -25.44 1.36 24.98
C GLY A 659 -26.72 1.06 25.77
N ARG A 660 -27.44 0.00 25.40
CA ARG A 660 -28.63 -0.49 26.15
C ARG A 660 -28.26 -1.24 27.43
N GLY A 661 -27.01 -1.67 27.58
CA GLY A 661 -26.56 -2.51 28.68
C GLY A 661 -26.96 -3.99 28.55
N ASP A 662 -27.38 -4.43 27.36
CA ASP A 662 -27.72 -5.83 27.07
C ASP A 662 -26.44 -6.63 26.78
N VAL A 663 -25.76 -7.04 27.86
CA VAL A 663 -24.50 -7.78 27.78
C VAL A 663 -24.61 -9.14 27.07
N GLY A 664 -25.81 -9.73 27.04
CA GLY A 664 -26.06 -10.99 26.33
C GLY A 664 -26.02 -10.78 24.82
N SER A 665 -26.74 -9.77 24.32
CA SER A 665 -26.71 -9.40 22.90
C SER A 665 -25.33 -8.88 22.48
N VAL A 666 -24.62 -8.13 23.34
CA VAL A 666 -23.22 -7.74 23.07
C VAL A 666 -22.37 -8.97 22.81
N TYR A 667 -22.43 -10.00 23.66
CA TYR A 667 -21.65 -11.22 23.48
C TYR A 667 -21.99 -11.92 22.15
N ILE A 668 -23.27 -12.04 21.81
CA ILE A 668 -23.71 -12.69 20.56
C ILE A 668 -23.16 -11.94 19.34
N HIS A 669 -23.37 -10.63 19.26
CA HIS A 669 -22.96 -9.83 18.10
C HIS A 669 -21.44 -9.69 18.03
N ALA A 670 -20.75 -9.46 19.15
CA ALA A 670 -19.30 -9.35 19.17
C ALA A 670 -18.61 -10.65 18.76
N THR A 671 -19.10 -11.81 19.23
CA THR A 671 -18.52 -13.12 18.84
C THR A 671 -18.84 -13.52 17.40
N ALA A 672 -19.89 -12.95 16.80
CA ALA A 672 -20.12 -13.06 15.36
C ALA A 672 -19.09 -12.26 14.53
N VAL A 673 -18.57 -11.15 15.07
CA VAL A 673 -17.45 -10.40 14.46
C VAL A 673 -16.13 -11.14 14.63
N SER A 674 -15.79 -11.52 15.88
CA SER A 674 -14.56 -12.26 16.20
C SER A 674 -14.86 -13.40 17.18
N PRO A 675 -14.77 -14.67 16.73
CA PRO A 675 -15.08 -15.83 17.57
C PRO A 675 -14.23 -15.94 18.84
N VAL A 676 -14.71 -16.72 19.80
CA VAL A 676 -14.02 -16.97 21.09
C VAL A 676 -12.58 -17.41 20.87
N GLY A 677 -11.66 -16.78 21.61
CA GLY A 677 -10.23 -17.10 21.56
C GLY A 677 -9.54 -16.74 20.25
N ARG A 678 -10.17 -15.91 19.41
CA ARG A 678 -9.58 -15.42 18.17
C ARG A 678 -9.67 -13.89 18.12
N LEU A 679 -8.60 -13.29 17.63
CA LEU A 679 -8.65 -12.02 16.93
C LEU A 679 -8.30 -12.35 15.49
N GLY A 680 -9.28 -12.25 14.59
CA GLY A 680 -9.07 -12.65 13.21
C GLY A 680 -7.93 -11.85 12.57
N PRO A 681 -6.89 -12.50 12.00
CA PRO A 681 -5.94 -11.79 11.15
C PRO A 681 -6.71 -11.23 9.95
N TYR A 682 -6.22 -10.14 9.37
CA TYR A 682 -6.83 -9.50 8.20
C TYR A 682 -8.21 -8.83 8.42
N VAL A 683 -8.65 -8.68 9.68
CA VAL A 683 -9.88 -7.97 10.02
C VAL A 683 -9.50 -6.74 10.83
N SER A 684 -9.34 -5.60 10.15
CA SER A 684 -8.92 -4.32 10.74
C SER A 684 -9.78 -3.89 11.94
N MET A 685 -11.04 -4.35 12.02
CA MET A 685 -11.93 -4.08 13.14
C MET A 685 -11.74 -4.94 14.39
N SER A 686 -11.00 -6.05 14.34
CA SER A 686 -10.88 -6.98 15.46
C SER A 686 -10.33 -6.32 16.73
N GLY A 687 -9.43 -5.34 16.57
CA GLY A 687 -8.92 -4.55 17.70
C GLY A 687 -9.99 -3.64 18.34
N MET A 688 -10.93 -3.12 17.55
CA MET A 688 -11.98 -2.21 18.04
C MET A 688 -13.02 -2.92 18.92
N ILE A 689 -13.33 -4.18 18.61
CA ILE A 689 -14.37 -4.96 19.32
C ILE A 689 -13.82 -5.70 20.55
N ALA A 690 -12.50 -5.68 20.76
CA ALA A 690 -11.83 -6.43 21.82
C ALA A 690 -12.38 -6.13 23.23
N LEU A 691 -12.66 -4.85 23.51
CA LEU A 691 -13.26 -4.44 24.78
C LEU A 691 -14.65 -5.06 24.99
N ASP A 692 -15.48 -5.10 23.95
CA ASP A 692 -16.84 -5.67 24.00
C ASP A 692 -16.81 -7.19 24.20
N LEU A 693 -15.90 -7.90 23.52
CA LEU A 693 -15.71 -9.34 23.67
C LEU A 693 -15.39 -9.71 25.13
N VAL A 694 -14.33 -9.12 25.69
CA VAL A 694 -13.87 -9.46 27.04
C VAL A 694 -14.88 -8.99 28.09
N ARG A 695 -15.42 -7.78 27.95
CA ARG A 695 -16.40 -7.24 28.91
C ARG A 695 -17.71 -8.03 28.90
N SER A 696 -18.23 -8.41 27.74
CA SER A 696 -19.47 -9.19 27.66
C SER A 696 -19.29 -10.63 28.16
N ALA A 697 -18.15 -11.27 27.86
CA ALA A 697 -17.82 -12.59 28.38
C ALA A 697 -17.74 -12.59 29.93
N THR A 698 -16.96 -11.68 30.52
CA THR A 698 -16.86 -11.53 31.99
C THR A 698 -18.21 -11.22 32.64
N ARG A 699 -19.02 -10.33 32.04
CA ARG A 699 -20.33 -9.94 32.61
C ARG A 699 -21.40 -11.00 32.46
N THR A 700 -21.23 -11.96 31.56
CA THR A 700 -22.15 -13.09 31.40
C THR A 700 -21.65 -14.37 32.09
N GLY A 701 -20.55 -14.30 32.87
CA GLY A 701 -20.00 -15.45 33.62
C GLY A 701 -19.22 -16.45 32.77
N ARG A 702 -18.79 -16.04 31.57
CA ARG A 702 -18.00 -16.86 30.63
C ARG A 702 -16.51 -16.54 30.79
N ASP A 703 -15.96 -16.86 31.96
CA ASP A 703 -14.60 -16.45 32.32
C ASP A 703 -13.52 -17.13 31.46
N ASP A 704 -13.76 -18.37 31.00
CA ASP A 704 -12.88 -19.06 30.07
C ASP A 704 -12.80 -18.36 28.71
N ASP A 705 -13.94 -17.91 28.19
CA ASP A 705 -13.99 -17.16 26.92
C ASP A 705 -13.28 -15.81 27.05
N ALA A 706 -13.49 -15.12 28.18
CA ALA A 706 -12.81 -13.86 28.47
C ALA A 706 -11.28 -14.04 28.49
N ARG A 707 -10.78 -15.08 29.19
CA ARG A 707 -9.36 -15.42 29.21
C ARG A 707 -8.84 -15.78 27.82
N ALA A 708 -9.60 -16.56 27.04
CA ALA A 708 -9.22 -16.92 25.68
C ALA A 708 -9.10 -15.68 24.78
N HIS A 709 -10.01 -14.72 24.89
CA HIS A 709 -9.91 -13.45 24.14
C HIS A 709 -8.71 -12.61 24.56
N VAL A 710 -8.42 -12.50 25.86
CA VAL A 710 -7.22 -11.78 26.33
C VAL A 710 -5.94 -12.47 25.84
N ALA A 711 -5.87 -13.79 25.88
CA ALA A 711 -4.73 -14.53 25.31
C ALA A 711 -4.56 -14.23 23.81
N ALA A 712 -5.64 -14.19 23.04
CA ALA A 712 -5.59 -13.82 21.62
C ALA A 712 -5.16 -12.36 21.39
N ILE A 713 -5.58 -11.42 22.25
CA ILE A 713 -5.14 -10.02 22.26
C ILE A 713 -3.62 -9.91 22.49
N GLU A 714 -3.10 -10.65 23.46
CA GLU A 714 -1.68 -10.68 23.79
C GLU A 714 -0.84 -11.36 22.71
N GLU A 715 -1.33 -12.46 22.13
CA GLU A 715 -0.70 -13.15 21.00
C GLU A 715 -0.61 -12.26 19.75
N ALA A 716 -1.70 -11.54 19.44
CA ALA A 716 -1.73 -10.60 18.33
C ALA A 716 -0.92 -9.32 18.58
N GLN A 717 -0.51 -9.06 19.83
CA GLN A 717 0.29 -7.89 20.24
C GLN A 717 -0.29 -6.56 19.76
N ILE A 718 -1.61 -6.39 19.83
CA ILE A 718 -2.28 -5.20 19.27
C ILE A 718 -1.83 -3.89 19.92
N GLY A 719 -1.37 -3.92 21.18
CA GLY A 719 -0.82 -2.74 21.85
C GLY A 719 0.46 -2.17 21.22
N ARG A 720 1.15 -2.94 20.37
CA ARG A 720 2.33 -2.46 19.62
C ARG A 720 1.98 -1.66 18.35
N ILE A 721 0.69 -1.57 18.04
CA ILE A 721 0.20 -0.93 16.81
C ILE A 721 -0.07 0.55 17.10
N SER A 722 -0.80 0.88 18.17
CA SER A 722 -1.11 2.26 18.53
C SER A 722 -1.40 2.41 20.03
N SER A 723 -1.35 3.64 20.54
CA SER A 723 -1.71 3.95 21.94
C SER A 723 -3.17 3.63 22.24
N ARG A 724 -4.06 3.73 21.25
CA ARG A 724 -5.48 3.37 21.38
C ARG A 724 -5.67 1.87 21.61
N LEU A 725 -4.99 1.04 20.83
CA LEU A 725 -5.08 -0.40 20.96
C LEU A 725 -4.36 -0.90 22.21
N ASP A 726 -3.31 -0.20 22.67
CA ASP A 726 -2.65 -0.50 23.96
C ASP A 726 -3.56 -0.18 25.15
N LEU A 727 -4.25 0.97 25.10
CA LEU A 727 -5.31 1.35 26.05
C LEU A 727 -6.38 0.25 26.14
N ILE A 728 -6.87 -0.25 25.00
CA ILE A 728 -7.86 -1.34 24.96
C ILE A 728 -7.28 -2.65 25.50
N ALA A 729 -6.07 -3.03 25.09
CA ALA A 729 -5.43 -4.29 25.50
C ALA A 729 -5.19 -4.35 27.01
N LEU A 730 -4.69 -3.26 27.61
CA LEU A 730 -4.51 -3.17 29.06
C LEU A 730 -5.84 -3.25 29.82
N ALA A 731 -6.88 -2.57 29.35
CA ALA A 731 -8.22 -2.65 29.94
C ALA A 731 -8.81 -4.07 29.85
N CYS A 732 -8.60 -4.76 28.72
CA CYS A 732 -8.98 -6.16 28.56
C CYS A 732 -8.27 -7.07 29.55
N ARG A 733 -6.96 -6.91 29.72
CA ARG A 733 -6.18 -7.64 30.72
C ARG A 733 -6.69 -7.36 32.14
N ALA A 734 -6.94 -6.09 32.47
CA ALA A 734 -7.43 -5.67 33.77
C ALA A 734 -8.74 -6.37 34.20
N MET A 735 -9.64 -6.65 33.26
CA MET A 735 -10.92 -7.33 33.54
C MET A 735 -10.77 -8.79 34.00
N ILE A 736 -9.65 -9.44 33.71
CA ILE A 736 -9.40 -10.85 34.08
C ILE A 736 -8.33 -11.04 35.17
N SER A 737 -7.65 -9.98 35.59
CA SER A 737 -6.47 -10.05 36.47
C SER A 737 -6.76 -10.09 37.98
N GLY A 738 -8.02 -10.13 38.41
CA GLY A 738 -8.37 -10.20 39.85
C GLY A 738 -7.78 -9.04 40.65
N ASP A 739 -6.87 -9.33 41.58
CA ASP A 739 -6.27 -8.35 42.49
C ASP A 739 -5.44 -7.25 41.77
N ASP A 740 -4.89 -7.55 40.60
CA ASP A 740 -4.12 -6.59 39.79
C ASP A 740 -5.01 -5.65 38.93
N SER A 741 -6.33 -5.84 38.94
CA SER A 741 -7.27 -5.15 38.03
C SER A 741 -7.16 -3.62 38.12
N GLY A 742 -7.14 -3.06 39.34
CA GLY A 742 -7.09 -1.61 39.55
C GLY A 742 -5.82 -0.97 38.99
N ARG A 743 -4.66 -1.58 39.24
CA ARG A 743 -3.36 -1.10 38.74
C ARG A 743 -3.33 -1.07 37.21
N LEU A 744 -3.86 -2.11 36.56
CA LEU A 744 -3.88 -2.20 35.09
C LEU A 744 -4.83 -1.19 34.44
N PHE A 745 -5.98 -0.91 35.05
CA PHE A 745 -6.85 0.17 34.58
C PHE A 745 -6.21 1.56 34.73
N GLU A 746 -5.52 1.80 35.86
CA GLU A 746 -4.79 3.05 36.07
C GLU A 746 -3.62 3.20 35.08
N GLU A 747 -2.90 2.11 34.80
CA GLU A 747 -1.85 2.06 33.77
C GLU A 747 -2.41 2.38 32.38
N ALA A 748 -3.55 1.77 32.00
CA ALA A 748 -4.22 2.03 30.74
C ALA A 748 -4.63 3.50 30.57
N LEU A 749 -5.24 4.09 31.62
CA LEU A 749 -5.69 5.48 31.61
C LEU A 749 -4.55 6.51 31.72
N ALA A 750 -3.35 6.07 32.11
CA ALA A 750 -2.15 6.90 32.22
C ALA A 750 -1.24 6.84 30.98
N LEU A 751 -1.59 6.04 29.97
CA LEU A 751 -0.85 6.00 28.70
C LEU A 751 -0.79 7.39 28.05
N PRO A 752 0.38 7.84 27.55
CA PRO A 752 0.51 9.14 26.89
C PRO A 752 -0.44 9.26 25.69
N GLY A 753 -1.26 10.32 25.68
CA GLY A 753 -2.22 10.60 24.61
C GLY A 753 -3.45 9.68 24.60
N ALA A 754 -3.67 8.84 25.62
CA ALA A 754 -4.85 7.97 25.67
C ALA A 754 -6.18 8.75 25.74
N ASP A 755 -6.16 9.95 26.31
CA ASP A 755 -7.31 10.85 26.45
C ASP A 755 -7.81 11.41 25.12
N GLN A 756 -6.99 11.39 24.06
CA GLN A 756 -7.42 11.78 22.71
C GLN A 756 -8.40 10.77 22.08
N TRP A 757 -8.44 9.52 22.57
CA TRP A 757 -9.35 8.46 22.13
C TRP A 757 -10.66 8.52 22.92
N VAL A 758 -11.38 9.62 22.75
CA VAL A 758 -12.39 10.13 23.70
C VAL A 758 -13.45 9.10 24.06
N PHE A 759 -13.99 8.37 23.08
CA PHE A 759 -15.06 7.40 23.33
C PHE A 759 -14.53 6.12 24.01
N GLU A 760 -13.41 5.57 23.52
CA GLU A 760 -12.75 4.40 24.11
C GLU A 760 -12.29 4.67 25.54
N TYR A 761 -11.69 5.84 25.79
CA TYR A 761 -11.25 6.28 27.10
C TYR A 761 -12.42 6.35 28.10
N ALA A 762 -13.54 6.97 27.70
CA ALA A 762 -14.74 7.04 28.53
C ALA A 762 -15.37 5.65 28.79
N ARG A 763 -15.34 4.74 27.81
CA ARG A 763 -15.80 3.34 28.00
C ARG A 763 -14.94 2.57 28.99
N ILE A 764 -13.62 2.82 29.01
CA ILE A 764 -12.70 2.20 29.96
C ILE A 764 -12.89 2.80 31.36
N GLN A 765 -13.05 4.13 31.49
CA GLN A 765 -13.42 4.76 32.76
C GLN A 765 -14.74 4.23 33.31
N TYR A 766 -15.75 4.08 32.46
CA TYR A 766 -17.03 3.49 32.84
C TYR A 766 -16.86 2.05 33.34
N THR A 767 -16.10 1.23 32.61
CA THR A 767 -15.83 -0.17 32.99
C THR A 767 -15.06 -0.25 34.31
N TYR A 768 -14.00 0.55 34.47
CA TYR A 768 -13.23 0.60 35.70
C TYR A 768 -14.06 1.09 36.89
N GLY A 769 -14.88 2.12 36.68
CA GLY A 769 -15.82 2.63 37.68
C GLY A 769 -16.83 1.58 38.16
N MET A 770 -17.31 0.72 37.25
CA MET A 770 -18.16 -0.41 37.60
C MET A 770 -17.40 -1.45 38.44
N GLU A 771 -16.17 -1.81 38.09
CA GLU A 771 -15.36 -2.76 38.86
C GLU A 771 -15.02 -2.25 40.26
N LEU A 772 -14.61 -0.97 40.38
CA LEU A 772 -14.41 -0.31 41.67
C LEU A 772 -15.68 -0.34 42.53
N ARG A 773 -16.85 -0.14 41.93
CA ARG A 773 -18.14 -0.24 42.64
C ARG A 773 -18.39 -1.65 43.14
N ARG A 774 -18.09 -2.69 42.35
CA ARG A 774 -18.21 -4.10 42.79
C ARG A 774 -17.30 -4.39 43.98
N ASN A 775 -16.09 -3.83 43.97
CA ASN A 775 -15.10 -3.95 45.04
C ASN A 775 -15.38 -3.05 46.26
N GLN A 776 -16.52 -2.33 46.30
CA GLN A 776 -16.92 -1.40 47.35
C GLN A 776 -16.01 -0.15 47.49
N GLU A 777 -15.20 0.17 46.48
CA GLU A 777 -14.35 1.36 46.43
C GLU A 777 -15.13 2.59 45.92
N LEU A 778 -16.22 2.95 46.61
CA LEU A 778 -17.26 3.84 46.10
C LEU A 778 -16.76 5.26 45.73
N VAL A 779 -15.79 5.80 46.47
CA VAL A 779 -15.24 7.15 46.18
C VAL A 779 -14.48 7.15 44.86
N ALA A 780 -13.63 6.14 44.63
CA ALA A 780 -12.88 5.97 43.40
C ALA A 780 -13.84 5.66 42.23
N ALA A 781 -14.82 4.78 42.45
CA ALA A 781 -15.86 4.47 41.47
C ALA A 781 -16.60 5.74 41.01
N ARG A 782 -17.02 6.57 41.97
CA ARG A 782 -17.74 7.83 41.69
C ARG A 782 -16.93 8.82 40.87
N ARG A 783 -15.60 8.86 41.06
CA ARG A 783 -14.68 9.70 40.27
C ARG A 783 -14.67 9.24 38.81
N GLN A 784 -14.48 7.95 38.55
CA GLN A 784 -14.41 7.41 37.20
C GLN A 784 -15.77 7.47 36.47
N LEU A 785 -16.87 7.12 37.15
CA LEU A 785 -18.21 7.15 36.57
C LEU A 785 -18.68 8.58 36.22
N ARG A 786 -18.30 9.59 37.02
CA ARG A 786 -18.58 11.00 36.69
C ARG A 786 -17.81 11.48 35.46
N ALA A 787 -16.53 11.11 35.36
CA ALA A 787 -15.73 11.46 34.20
C ALA A 787 -16.32 10.84 32.92
N ALA A 788 -16.61 9.53 32.94
CA ALA A 788 -17.27 8.85 31.84
C ALA A 788 -18.64 9.45 31.47
N LEU A 789 -19.48 9.77 32.47
CA LEU A 789 -20.77 10.42 32.26
C LEU A 789 -20.62 11.78 31.56
N SER A 790 -19.69 12.63 32.01
CA SER A 790 -19.45 13.94 31.37
C SER A 790 -19.13 13.76 29.90
N THR A 791 -18.19 12.88 29.58
CA THR A 791 -17.77 12.62 28.20
C THR A 791 -18.90 12.03 27.35
N PHE A 792 -19.69 11.08 27.88
CA PHE A 792 -20.83 10.53 27.13
C PHE A 792 -21.91 11.58 26.85
N VAL A 793 -22.15 12.52 27.78
CA VAL A 793 -23.08 13.64 27.57
C VAL A 793 -22.53 14.59 26.49
N GLU A 794 -21.25 14.95 26.55
CA GLU A 794 -20.60 15.84 25.58
C GLU A 794 -20.62 15.27 24.15
N LEU A 795 -20.40 13.96 24.00
CA LEU A 795 -20.48 13.28 22.70
C LEU A 795 -21.92 13.09 22.19
N GLY A 796 -22.93 13.23 23.06
CA GLY A 796 -24.32 12.89 22.74
C GLY A 796 -24.59 11.38 22.73
N ALA A 797 -23.76 10.59 23.41
CA ALA A 797 -23.90 9.14 23.56
C ALA A 797 -25.02 8.79 24.55
N THR A 798 -26.26 9.18 24.23
CA THR A 798 -27.40 9.21 25.16
C THR A 798 -27.63 7.89 25.92
N PRO A 799 -27.61 6.70 25.27
CA PRO A 799 -27.76 5.44 26.00
C PRO A 799 -26.62 5.18 26.99
N TRP A 800 -25.38 5.50 26.61
CA TRP A 800 -24.19 5.33 27.45
C TRP A 800 -24.19 6.30 28.64
N ALA A 801 -24.60 7.55 28.43
CA ALA A 801 -24.77 8.54 29.48
C ALA A 801 -25.80 8.07 30.52
N ALA A 802 -26.98 7.62 30.09
CA ALA A 802 -28.02 7.10 31.00
C ALA A 802 -27.53 5.89 31.83
N ARG A 803 -26.68 5.04 31.24
CA ARG A 803 -26.06 3.91 31.94
C ARG A 803 -25.01 4.36 32.96
N ALA A 804 -24.14 5.29 32.59
CA ALA A 804 -23.15 5.86 33.51
C ALA A 804 -23.82 6.58 34.69
N GLU A 805 -24.91 7.30 34.44
CA GLU A 805 -25.75 7.93 35.47
C GLU A 805 -26.36 6.89 36.42
N ALA A 806 -26.95 5.82 35.88
CA ALA A 806 -27.52 4.75 36.71
C ALA A 806 -26.47 4.04 37.59
N GLU A 807 -25.27 3.76 37.07
CA GLU A 807 -24.17 3.20 37.87
C GLU A 807 -23.65 4.21 38.89
N LEU A 808 -23.61 5.50 38.55
CA LEU A 808 -23.22 6.58 39.46
C LEU A 808 -24.22 6.74 40.61
N ASP A 809 -25.51 6.64 40.35
CA ASP A 809 -26.56 6.65 41.36
C ASP A 809 -26.48 5.42 42.26
N ALA A 810 -26.11 4.26 41.71
CA ALA A 810 -25.87 3.05 42.49
C ALA A 810 -24.64 3.12 43.42
N THR A 811 -23.77 4.14 43.28
CA THR A 811 -22.71 4.43 44.27
C THR A 811 -23.20 5.30 45.44
N ALA A 812 -24.42 5.85 45.37
CA ALA A 812 -24.97 6.61 46.47
C ALA A 812 -25.24 5.68 47.67
N PRO A 813 -24.95 6.12 48.91
CA PRO A 813 -25.29 5.33 50.10
C PRO A 813 -26.79 5.03 50.10
N THR A 814 -27.14 3.77 50.35
CA THR A 814 -28.52 3.25 50.37
C THR A 814 -29.38 4.13 51.27
N ARG A 815 -30.22 4.97 50.66
CA ARG A 815 -31.28 5.70 51.37
C ARG A 815 -32.30 4.69 51.86
N ASN A 816 -32.16 4.24 53.10
CA ASN A 816 -33.11 3.35 53.75
C ASN A 816 -34.32 4.18 54.25
N VAL A 817 -35.12 4.68 53.30
CA VAL A 817 -36.30 5.55 53.57
C VAL A 817 -37.36 4.82 54.41
N ALA A 818 -37.41 3.49 54.34
CA ALA A 818 -38.32 2.68 55.16
C ALA A 818 -37.85 2.45 56.61
N ALA A 819 -36.56 2.61 56.91
CA ALA A 819 -36.02 2.47 58.28
C ALA A 819 -36.02 3.81 59.05
N ALA A 820 -35.92 4.94 58.33
CA ALA A 820 -35.83 6.27 58.92
C ALA A 820 -37.07 6.67 59.75
N ASP A 821 -38.25 6.13 59.43
CA ASP A 821 -39.47 6.36 60.22
C ASP A 821 -39.53 5.53 61.52
N SER A 822 -38.66 4.53 61.68
CA SER A 822 -38.60 3.64 62.85
C SER A 822 -37.49 3.98 63.86
N GLU A 823 -36.49 4.80 63.48
CA GLU A 823 -35.32 5.11 64.33
C GLU A 823 -35.43 6.38 65.18
N LEU A 824 -36.36 7.30 64.83
CA LEU A 824 -36.63 8.46 65.66
C LEU A 824 -37.60 8.10 66.79
N THR A 825 -37.18 8.33 68.02
CA THR A 825 -38.11 8.31 69.16
C THR A 825 -39.20 9.37 68.94
N ALA A 826 -40.39 9.18 69.55
CA ALA A 826 -41.48 10.15 69.47
C ALA A 826 -41.04 11.58 69.88
N TYR A 827 -40.07 11.66 70.79
CA TYR A 827 -39.47 12.92 71.23
C TYR A 827 -38.54 13.55 70.19
N GLU A 828 -37.67 12.75 69.56
CA GLU A 828 -36.80 13.20 68.47
C GLU A 828 -37.60 13.63 67.24
N ARG A 829 -38.67 12.91 66.89
CA ARG A 829 -39.59 13.29 65.80
C ARG A 829 -40.20 14.67 66.04
N ARG A 830 -40.66 14.93 67.27
CA ARG A 830 -41.25 16.24 67.64
C ARG A 830 -40.24 17.38 67.53
N ILE A 831 -38.97 17.16 67.89
CA ILE A 831 -37.88 18.13 67.69
C ILE A 831 -37.61 18.34 66.19
N ALA A 832 -37.55 17.27 65.41
CA ALA A 832 -37.29 17.30 63.98
C ALA A 832 -38.38 18.06 63.21
N GLU A 833 -39.67 17.81 63.50
CA GLU A 833 -40.80 18.50 62.88
C GLU A 833 -40.80 20.00 63.15
N MET A 834 -40.50 20.41 64.39
CA MET A 834 -40.41 21.84 64.72
C MET A 834 -39.22 22.51 64.03
N ALA A 835 -38.07 21.83 63.92
CA ALA A 835 -36.92 22.36 63.20
C ALA A 835 -37.17 22.46 61.69
N ALA A 836 -37.84 21.48 61.09
CA ALA A 836 -38.24 21.46 59.69
C ALA A 836 -39.30 22.52 59.35
N ALA A 837 -40.16 22.87 60.31
CA ALA A 837 -41.10 23.99 60.23
C ALA A 837 -40.41 25.37 60.37
N GLY A 838 -39.07 25.42 60.46
CA GLY A 838 -38.28 26.64 60.48
C GLY A 838 -38.04 27.24 61.87
N LEU A 839 -38.46 26.59 62.97
CA LEU A 839 -38.27 27.14 64.32
C LEU A 839 -36.79 27.12 64.72
N THR A 840 -36.30 28.19 65.34
CA THR A 840 -34.92 28.26 65.86
C THR A 840 -34.73 27.32 67.05
N ASN A 841 -33.49 26.88 67.32
CA ASN A 841 -33.20 26.02 68.48
C ASN A 841 -33.68 26.62 69.81
N LYS A 842 -33.68 27.96 69.92
CA LYS A 842 -34.19 28.69 71.09
C LYS A 842 -35.71 28.55 71.23
N THR A 843 -36.45 28.72 70.14
CA THR A 843 -37.92 28.59 70.13
C THR A 843 -38.37 27.13 70.34
N VAL A 844 -37.62 26.16 69.82
CA VAL A 844 -37.86 24.73 70.07
C VAL A 844 -37.63 24.40 71.55
N ALA A 845 -36.57 24.94 72.14
CA ALA A 845 -36.23 24.78 73.55
C ALA A 845 -37.32 25.33 74.48
N GLU A 846 -37.81 26.54 74.22
CA GLU A 846 -38.90 27.17 74.98
C GLU A 846 -40.19 26.34 74.93
N ARG A 847 -40.50 25.68 73.80
CA ARG A 847 -41.71 24.86 73.65
C ARG A 847 -41.63 23.47 74.30
N LEU A 848 -40.42 22.97 74.55
CA LEU A 848 -40.17 21.66 75.13
C LEU A 848 -39.64 21.73 76.57
N ASP A 849 -39.51 22.94 77.13
CA ASP A 849 -38.94 23.21 78.46
C ASP A 849 -37.55 22.57 78.66
N ILE A 850 -36.68 22.72 77.65
CA ILE A 850 -35.29 22.23 77.66
C ILE A 850 -34.31 23.32 77.19
N SER A 851 -33.01 23.14 77.44
CA SER A 851 -31.99 24.08 76.95
C SER A 851 -31.83 24.03 75.42
N HIS A 852 -31.58 25.19 74.79
CA HIS A 852 -31.27 25.30 73.36
C HIS A 852 -30.04 24.45 72.94
N ARG A 853 -29.10 24.21 73.86
CA ARG A 853 -27.94 23.33 73.63
C ARG A 853 -28.36 21.86 73.55
N THR A 854 -29.36 21.46 74.34
CA THR A 854 -29.95 20.13 74.31
C THR A 854 -30.68 19.90 72.98
N VAL A 855 -31.41 20.89 72.47
CA VAL A 855 -32.02 20.84 71.13
C VAL A 855 -30.96 20.69 70.04
N GLY A 856 -29.85 21.44 70.12
CA GLY A 856 -28.72 21.31 69.18
C GLY A 856 -28.12 19.90 69.19
N ASN A 857 -27.91 19.31 70.38
CA ASN A 857 -27.41 17.95 70.51
C ASN A 857 -28.40 16.90 69.97
N HIS A 858 -29.71 17.09 70.19
CA HIS A 858 -30.73 16.23 69.60
C HIS A 858 -30.73 16.35 68.08
N LEU A 859 -30.68 17.57 67.52
CA LEU A 859 -30.64 17.77 66.08
C LEU A 859 -29.38 17.17 65.44
N TYR A 860 -28.23 17.28 66.10
CA TYR A 860 -27.00 16.62 65.63
C TYR A 860 -27.18 15.09 65.54
N ARG A 861 -27.79 14.46 66.55
CA ARG A 861 -28.09 13.02 66.54
C ARG A 861 -29.17 12.66 65.53
N ILE A 862 -30.20 13.48 65.37
CA ILE A 862 -31.27 13.31 64.39
C ILE A 862 -30.70 13.41 62.97
N TYR A 863 -29.81 14.36 62.71
CA TYR A 863 -29.09 14.51 61.44
C TYR A 863 -28.26 13.28 61.12
N ALA A 864 -27.50 12.79 62.10
CA ALA A 864 -26.74 11.55 61.97
C ALA A 864 -27.62 10.31 61.71
N LYS A 865 -28.76 10.19 62.42
CA LYS A 865 -29.74 9.09 62.24
C LYS A 865 -30.44 9.14 60.87
N LEU A 866 -30.79 10.33 60.40
CA LEU A 866 -31.54 10.52 59.15
C LEU A 866 -30.64 10.71 57.91
N GLY A 867 -29.32 10.78 58.08
CA GLY A 867 -28.36 11.03 57.00
C GLY A 867 -28.51 12.40 56.35
N VAL A 868 -28.93 13.42 57.10
CA VAL A 868 -29.08 14.81 56.61
C VAL A 868 -28.08 15.73 57.29
N THR A 869 -27.70 16.81 56.63
CA THR A 869 -26.70 17.78 57.14
C THR A 869 -27.28 19.18 57.37
N SER A 870 -28.50 19.42 56.87
CA SER A 870 -29.15 20.74 56.95
C SER A 870 -30.62 20.65 57.36
N ARG A 871 -31.16 21.78 57.85
CA ARG A 871 -32.59 21.91 58.16
C ARG A 871 -33.50 21.83 56.93
N VAL A 872 -32.97 22.22 55.77
CA VAL A 872 -33.67 22.14 54.48
C VAL A 872 -33.82 20.67 54.09
N GLU A 873 -32.73 19.91 54.14
CA GLU A 873 -32.74 18.46 53.91
C GLU A 873 -33.63 17.73 54.93
N LEU A 874 -33.62 18.14 56.21
CA LEU A 874 -34.52 17.59 57.24
C LEU A 874 -36.00 17.78 56.87
N ARG A 875 -36.37 18.95 56.34
CA ARG A 875 -37.74 19.25 55.90
C ARG A 875 -38.15 18.38 54.72
N ASP A 876 -37.25 18.19 53.76
CA ASP A 876 -37.53 17.42 52.56
C ASP A 876 -37.66 15.92 52.89
N VAL A 877 -36.85 15.40 53.84
CA VAL A 877 -36.97 14.03 54.35
C VAL A 877 -38.30 13.80 55.09
N LEU A 878 -38.71 14.70 55.98
CA LEU A 878 -39.98 14.57 56.71
C LEU A 878 -41.22 14.77 55.81
N ALA A 879 -41.10 15.48 54.70
CA ALA A 879 -42.19 15.66 53.73
C ALA A 879 -42.48 14.37 52.93
N VAL A 880 -41.47 13.54 52.69
CA VAL A 880 -41.59 12.26 51.98
C VAL A 880 -42.21 11.15 52.86
N SER A 881 -42.06 11.23 54.19
CA SER A 881 -42.62 10.26 55.16
C SER A 881 -44.12 10.41 55.47
N LYS A 882 -44.80 11.44 54.97
CA LYS A 882 -46.27 11.58 55.15
C LYS A 882 -47.01 10.76 54.08
N PRO A 883 -47.80 9.73 54.43
CA PRO A 883 -48.73 9.14 53.47
C PRO A 883 -49.77 10.21 53.09
N ARG A 884 -49.93 10.46 51.78
CA ARG A 884 -51.00 11.32 51.23
C ARG A 884 -52.35 10.67 51.55
N THR A 885 -53.01 11.09 52.63
CA THR A 885 -54.38 10.69 52.94
C THR A 885 -55.37 11.74 52.41
N GLY A 886 -56.36 11.27 51.63
CA GLY A 886 -57.48 12.03 51.05
C GLY A 886 -57.29 12.29 49.54
N SER A 887 -58.18 11.92 48.62
CA SER A 887 -59.65 11.71 48.68
C SER A 887 -60.13 10.96 47.38
N PRO A 888 -61.43 10.83 47.05
CA PRO A 888 -62.27 9.65 47.27
C PRO A 888 -62.78 8.98 45.97
N ALA A 889 -63.61 7.96 46.18
CA ALA A 889 -64.34 7.15 45.20
C ALA A 889 -65.11 7.92 44.10
N GLY A 890 -65.21 7.30 42.93
CA GLY A 890 -66.21 7.64 41.91
C GLY A 890 -66.23 6.71 40.68
N ARG A 891 -66.96 5.60 40.82
CA ARG A 891 -67.91 5.00 39.84
C ARG A 891 -67.66 5.16 38.33
N LEU A 892 -67.63 3.98 37.67
CA LEU A 892 -68.48 3.56 36.53
C LEU A 892 -69.09 4.68 35.64
N VAL A 893 -68.89 4.57 34.32
CA VAL A 893 -69.90 4.07 33.36
C VAL A 893 -69.32 4.15 31.93
N ARG A 894 -69.45 3.01 31.23
CA ARG A 894 -69.39 2.73 29.77
C ARG A 894 -68.07 2.86 29.03
#